data_AF-A0A942DG37-F1
#
_entry.id   AF-A0A942DG37-F1
#
_cell.length_a   1.000
_cell.length_b   1.000
_cell.length_c   1.000
_cell.angle_alpha   90.00
_cell.angle_beta   90.00
_cell.angle_gamma   90.00
#
_symmetry.space_group_name_H-M   'P 1'
#
loop_
_entity.id
_entity.type
_entity.pdbx_description
1 polymer ?
#
loop_
_entity_poly.entity_id
_entity_poly.type
_entity_poly.pdbx_seq_one_letter_code
_entity_poly.pdbx_strand_id
1 'polypeptide(L)'
;MSTGVVANSNSAFPANQDLLANLNPQQAEAVSLKWGPALVIAGAGSGKTTVLTRRIAFLISELGQEPDSILAVTFTNKAAGEMKARVEKIVGFDEARRITIGTFHSVCARILRREIDEYQTAEGFKWTNNFVIYDETDTVNIVKGVIKRMNLDEKVFVPKATRYEISALKNDGISSAKYASTARTYKEQRISEIYTAYQADMARNNAMDFDDLILIFTELMKTNEKCLQRLRYRFRHILVDEFQDTNKSQADLVEMLAGPTSHQKVDEHNNWEERTLMVVGDVDQSIYSWRKADFKILLGFQNDYKMATMIKLEENYRSTSTILEVANSIIENNTERLEKVLRCNKGQGSKAQCYEAQDEIDEAHYVVEELKRLKARGKTLSECVILYRTNAQSRAIEEVLVRSHMPYTLVGSTRFYERTEIKDMIAYLKLVYNPKDGQAFNRAINTPKRGIGKTTIEKVQGFAEQYGISMLEACESALQIRDLSPKAQQGLTDFAGQVRRWQNAAAVSAVSELLLLILADIKYIEKLEQEAKESKDELALGRIENVQEFVNVAKEFEDIADEPDLDSFLTRISLVSDLDAVKMDEDTIKLMTLHGAKGLEFSVVFLMGLEEGLFPHIRSLDSPSAMEEERRLMYVGVTRAADLLYITLSRKRMLMQRGAGASFSSTYTIPSRFLKEITPGLIQGYYPTATPNPTDYSGQGEFGRSGNYGTGGGGGGYRDRNSYDGGGSKYGDNSGYGNSGGYGNSNRGGGGSGGYGGSGGYGNKGGGGGYGGGNSGYGNRGGGSGYNNRSSSPNSGYGQTTGSNSPAHSKYNANQNQRTGSGERPRAMRPGEAQNDPRYASSNPRENDAMRPPGPAESFEKLSIGDSVQHIKFGTGKVVQIIGDKGKELYNVEFEGGAGKRLLDPKFAKLIKL
;
A
#
# COMPACT_ATOMS: atom_id res chain seq x y z
N MET A 1 -53.77 30.04 23.79
CA MET A 1 -53.10 31.37 23.81
C MET A 1 -52.01 31.33 22.76
N SER A 2 -51.87 32.40 21.96
CA SER A 2 -50.84 32.49 20.93
C SER A 2 -49.64 33.24 21.47
N THR A 3 -48.46 32.65 21.37
CA THR A 3 -47.15 33.32 21.55
C THR A 3 -46.22 32.75 20.49
N GLY A 4 -45.95 33.54 19.45
CA GLY A 4 -45.16 33.08 18.31
C GLY A 4 -43.68 32.89 18.66
N VAL A 5 -43.07 31.89 18.05
CA VAL A 5 -41.60 31.80 17.98
C VAL A 5 -41.12 32.92 17.06
N VAL A 6 -40.37 33.87 17.64
CA VAL A 6 -39.72 34.93 16.86
C VAL A 6 -38.64 34.29 16.00
N ALA A 7 -38.76 34.40 14.68
CA ALA A 7 -37.72 33.98 13.77
C ALA A 7 -36.48 34.86 13.97
N ASN A 8 -35.40 34.26 14.47
CA ASN A 8 -34.12 34.93 14.65
C ASN A 8 -33.49 35.18 13.27
N SER A 9 -33.84 36.31 12.67
CA SER A 9 -33.42 36.75 11.35
C SER A 9 -32.01 37.36 11.42
N ASN A 10 -31.03 36.50 11.64
CA ASN A 10 -29.59 36.78 11.48
C ASN A 10 -28.83 35.44 11.41
N SER A 11 -29.01 34.70 10.31
CA SER A 11 -28.20 33.52 9.98
C SER A 11 -27.21 33.88 8.88
N ALA A 12 -25.92 33.69 9.14
CA ALA A 12 -24.83 33.96 8.18
C ALA A 12 -24.64 32.80 7.18
N PHE A 13 -25.73 32.15 6.78
CA PHE A 13 -25.72 31.00 5.86
C PHE A 13 -26.22 31.42 4.47
N PRO A 14 -25.62 30.89 3.38
CA PRO A 14 -26.10 31.16 2.02
C PRO A 14 -27.52 30.62 1.85
N ALA A 15 -28.36 31.35 1.11
CA ALA A 15 -29.75 30.95 0.87
C ALA A 15 -29.81 29.78 -0.14
N ASN A 16 -30.92 29.04 -0.13
CA ASN A 16 -31.24 27.95 -1.07
C ASN A 16 -30.80 28.21 -2.53
N GLN A 17 -31.09 29.43 -3.03
CA GLN A 17 -30.76 29.84 -4.40
C GLN A 17 -29.24 29.85 -4.66
N ASP A 18 -28.41 30.23 -3.69
CA ASP A 18 -26.95 30.24 -3.82
C ASP A 18 -26.37 28.82 -3.77
N LEU A 19 -26.92 27.94 -2.92
CA LEU A 19 -26.49 26.55 -2.81
C LEU A 19 -26.85 25.72 -4.05
N LEU A 20 -27.91 26.07 -4.78
CA LEU A 20 -28.27 25.44 -6.05
C LEU A 20 -27.76 26.19 -7.29
N ALA A 21 -27.25 27.42 -7.14
CA ALA A 21 -26.70 28.21 -8.25
C ALA A 21 -25.51 27.52 -8.94
N ASN A 22 -25.50 27.61 -10.27
CA ASN A 22 -24.48 27.01 -11.14
C ASN A 22 -24.34 25.48 -11.04
N LEU A 23 -25.39 24.78 -10.58
CA LEU A 23 -25.52 23.33 -10.73
C LEU A 23 -26.38 23.00 -11.96
N ASN A 24 -26.08 21.87 -12.61
CA ASN A 24 -27.00 21.31 -13.60
C ASN A 24 -28.23 20.66 -12.90
N PRO A 25 -29.31 20.33 -13.63
CA PRO A 25 -30.53 19.79 -13.02
C PRO A 25 -30.31 18.55 -12.15
N GLN A 26 -29.44 17.62 -12.57
CA GLN A 26 -29.18 16.37 -11.85
C GLN A 26 -28.33 16.59 -10.59
N GLN A 27 -27.39 17.53 -10.62
CA GLN A 27 -26.62 17.95 -9.45
C GLN A 27 -27.54 18.67 -8.44
N ALA A 28 -28.42 19.56 -8.91
CA ALA A 28 -29.39 20.26 -8.07
C ALA A 28 -30.41 19.28 -7.44
N GLU A 29 -30.90 18.31 -8.20
CA GLU A 29 -31.74 17.20 -7.71
C GLU A 29 -31.02 16.44 -6.59
N ALA A 30 -29.77 16.01 -6.81
CA ALA A 30 -28.99 15.29 -5.80
C ALA A 30 -28.76 16.10 -4.51
N VAL A 31 -28.45 17.40 -4.63
CA VAL A 31 -28.25 18.28 -3.47
C VAL A 31 -29.56 18.49 -2.68
N SER A 32 -30.70 18.60 -3.37
CA SER A 32 -32.00 18.99 -2.78
C SER A 32 -32.90 17.84 -2.33
N LEU A 33 -32.44 16.58 -2.42
CA LEU A 33 -33.17 15.41 -1.88
C LEU A 33 -33.60 15.62 -0.42
N LYS A 34 -34.71 15.02 0.02
CA LYS A 34 -35.10 15.07 1.43
C LYS A 34 -34.41 13.96 2.22
N TRP A 35 -35.10 12.84 2.39
CA TRP A 35 -34.70 11.73 3.26
C TRP A 35 -34.62 10.42 2.47
N GLY A 36 -34.08 9.39 3.12
CA GLY A 36 -33.94 8.04 2.57
C GLY A 36 -32.58 7.76 1.91
N PRO A 37 -32.42 6.55 1.34
CA PRO A 37 -31.23 6.15 0.62
C PRO A 37 -31.19 6.79 -0.79
N ALA A 38 -30.00 7.19 -1.23
CA ALA A 38 -29.74 7.81 -2.52
C ALA A 38 -28.44 7.27 -3.12
N LEU A 39 -28.49 6.93 -4.41
CA LEU A 39 -27.38 6.43 -5.20
C LEU A 39 -27.06 7.43 -6.32
N VAL A 40 -25.93 8.11 -6.22
CA VAL A 40 -25.46 9.05 -7.24
C VAL A 40 -24.37 8.38 -8.07
N ILE A 41 -24.74 7.88 -9.25
CA ILE A 41 -23.80 7.33 -10.23
C ILE A 41 -23.19 8.51 -11.00
N ALA A 42 -21.90 8.71 -10.87
CA ALA A 42 -21.27 9.93 -11.35
C ALA A 42 -19.98 9.66 -12.13
N GLY A 43 -19.88 10.23 -13.33
CA GLY A 43 -18.67 10.19 -14.14
C GLY A 43 -17.38 10.68 -13.47
N ALA A 44 -16.25 10.45 -14.15
CA ALA A 44 -15.07 11.29 -13.92
C ALA A 44 -15.41 12.75 -14.26
N GLY A 45 -14.95 13.70 -13.44
CA GLY A 45 -15.11 15.13 -13.68
C GLY A 45 -16.55 15.68 -13.71
N SER A 46 -17.55 14.95 -13.19
CA SER A 46 -18.97 15.37 -13.17
C SER A 46 -19.43 16.10 -11.90
N GLY A 47 -18.49 16.49 -11.04
CA GLY A 47 -18.78 17.28 -9.84
C GLY A 47 -19.21 16.48 -8.59
N LYS A 48 -18.86 15.17 -8.50
CA LYS A 48 -19.10 14.31 -7.30
C LYS A 48 -18.92 15.06 -5.96
N THR A 49 -17.71 15.57 -5.73
CA THR A 49 -17.34 16.27 -4.50
C THR A 49 -18.11 17.58 -4.31
N THR A 50 -18.45 18.29 -5.40
CA THR A 50 -19.29 19.50 -5.36
C THR A 50 -20.72 19.17 -4.91
N VAL A 51 -21.30 18.07 -5.39
CA VAL A 51 -22.61 17.59 -4.94
C VAL A 51 -22.58 17.21 -3.46
N LEU A 52 -21.58 16.44 -3.02
CA LEU A 52 -21.44 16.05 -1.61
C LEU A 52 -21.26 17.25 -0.67
N THR A 53 -20.36 18.18 -1.00
CA THR A 53 -20.07 19.36 -0.16
C THR A 53 -21.28 20.31 -0.07
N ARG A 54 -21.98 20.54 -1.19
CA ARG A 54 -23.23 21.32 -1.19
C ARG A 54 -24.40 20.58 -0.53
N ARG A 55 -24.46 19.25 -0.61
CA ARG A 55 -25.45 18.43 0.09
C ARG A 55 -25.31 18.56 1.62
N ILE A 56 -24.07 18.54 2.12
CA ILE A 56 -23.77 18.78 3.55
C ILE A 56 -24.26 20.18 3.96
N ALA A 57 -23.94 21.22 3.19
CA ALA A 57 -24.42 22.57 3.46
C ALA A 57 -25.95 22.70 3.43
N PHE A 58 -26.62 22.05 2.46
CA PHE A 58 -28.08 22.04 2.32
C PHE A 58 -28.78 21.33 3.49
N LEU A 59 -28.20 20.23 4.00
CA LEU A 59 -28.69 19.55 5.19
C LEU A 59 -28.73 20.50 6.41
N ILE A 60 -27.69 21.31 6.59
CA ILE A 60 -27.57 22.25 7.72
C ILE A 60 -28.48 23.48 7.52
N SER A 61 -28.32 24.20 6.42
CA SER A 61 -28.95 25.51 6.19
C SER A 61 -30.43 25.46 5.83
N GLU A 62 -30.84 24.50 4.98
CA GLU A 62 -32.20 24.43 4.43
C GLU A 62 -33.06 23.36 5.12
N LEU A 63 -32.45 22.24 5.52
CA LEU A 63 -33.14 21.16 6.24
C LEU A 63 -32.95 21.22 7.76
N GLY A 64 -32.23 22.23 8.28
CA GLY A 64 -32.11 22.53 9.72
C GLY A 64 -31.44 21.43 10.54
N GLN A 65 -30.56 20.63 9.95
CA GLN A 65 -29.93 19.49 10.62
C GLN A 65 -28.64 19.89 11.35
N GLU A 66 -28.52 19.45 12.61
CA GLU A 66 -27.31 19.63 13.42
C GLU A 66 -26.07 19.07 12.71
N PRO A 67 -24.95 19.81 12.59
CA PRO A 67 -23.76 19.35 11.90
C PRO A 67 -23.14 18.10 12.53
N ASP A 68 -23.24 17.96 13.86
CA ASP A 68 -22.84 16.77 14.61
C ASP A 68 -23.56 15.49 14.16
N SER A 69 -24.69 15.62 13.46
CA SER A 69 -25.47 14.49 12.94
C SER A 69 -25.08 14.02 11.55
N ILE A 70 -24.08 14.67 10.95
CA ILE A 70 -23.58 14.39 9.60
C ILE A 70 -22.24 13.64 9.68
N LEU A 71 -22.19 12.51 8.97
CA LEU A 71 -21.02 11.67 8.76
C LEU A 71 -20.70 11.62 7.26
N ALA A 72 -19.59 12.20 6.84
CA ALA A 72 -19.07 12.11 5.48
C ALA A 72 -17.80 11.25 5.45
N VAL A 73 -17.80 10.19 4.64
CA VAL A 73 -16.72 9.21 4.55
C VAL A 73 -16.18 9.13 3.13
N THR A 74 -14.87 9.03 2.98
CA THR A 74 -14.18 8.84 1.69
C THR A 74 -12.99 7.88 1.82
N PHE A 75 -12.32 7.57 0.71
CA PHE A 75 -11.24 6.57 0.66
C PHE A 75 -9.85 7.13 1.04
N THR A 76 -9.58 8.43 0.84
CA THR A 76 -8.26 9.04 1.06
C THR A 76 -8.31 10.26 1.99
N ASN A 77 -7.24 10.54 2.73
CA ASN A 77 -7.22 11.70 3.64
C ASN A 77 -7.23 13.01 2.85
N LYS A 78 -6.53 13.09 1.71
CA LYS A 78 -6.63 14.23 0.79
C LYS A 78 -8.06 14.55 0.38
N ALA A 79 -8.85 13.55 -0.02
CA ALA A 79 -10.26 13.77 -0.35
C ALA A 79 -11.07 14.25 0.87
N ALA A 80 -10.78 13.73 2.07
CA ALA A 80 -11.44 14.17 3.30
C ALA A 80 -11.08 15.62 3.68
N GLY A 81 -9.80 15.99 3.58
CA GLY A 81 -9.31 17.35 3.83
C GLY A 81 -9.82 18.36 2.81
N GLU A 82 -9.84 18.00 1.52
CA GLU A 82 -10.44 18.83 0.48
C GLU A 82 -11.95 19.01 0.70
N MET A 83 -12.66 17.94 1.07
CA MET A 83 -14.08 17.99 1.41
C MET A 83 -14.32 18.89 2.64
N LYS A 84 -13.52 18.78 3.71
CA LYS A 84 -13.60 19.66 4.89
C LYS A 84 -13.39 21.12 4.50
N ALA A 85 -12.31 21.44 3.78
CA ALA A 85 -12.01 22.81 3.33
C ALA A 85 -13.06 23.39 2.36
N ARG A 86 -13.72 22.55 1.55
CA ARG A 86 -14.84 22.97 0.68
C ARG A 86 -16.11 23.23 1.49
N VAL A 87 -16.45 22.40 2.48
CA VAL A 87 -17.61 22.61 3.36
C VAL A 87 -17.41 23.84 4.24
N GLU A 88 -16.22 24.02 4.82
CA GLU A 88 -15.83 25.17 5.64
C GLU A 88 -16.06 26.51 4.94
N LYS A 89 -15.72 26.60 3.64
CA LYS A 89 -15.98 27.79 2.81
C LYS A 89 -17.46 28.10 2.58
N ILE A 90 -18.37 27.16 2.86
CA ILE A 90 -19.82 27.30 2.63
C ILE A 90 -20.57 27.52 3.96
N VAL A 91 -20.24 26.77 5.01
CA VAL A 91 -20.95 26.82 6.31
C VAL A 91 -20.17 27.54 7.42
N GLY A 92 -18.93 27.94 7.17
CA GLY A 92 -18.05 28.55 8.18
C GLY A 92 -17.26 27.53 9.01
N PHE A 93 -16.26 28.03 9.73
CA PHE A 93 -15.30 27.24 10.51
C PHE A 93 -15.95 26.44 11.65
N ASP A 94 -16.75 27.11 12.48
CA ASP A 94 -17.32 26.52 13.70
C ASP A 94 -18.26 25.35 13.39
N GLU A 95 -19.14 25.52 12.40
CA GLU A 95 -20.06 24.47 11.96
C GLU A 95 -19.30 23.32 11.26
N ALA A 96 -18.32 23.63 10.41
CA ALA A 96 -17.54 22.60 9.72
C ALA A 96 -16.69 21.73 10.67
N ARG A 97 -16.24 22.28 11.81
CA ARG A 97 -15.52 21.54 12.85
C ARG A 97 -16.41 20.53 13.60
N ARG A 98 -17.72 20.75 13.66
CA ARG A 98 -18.70 19.83 14.29
C ARG A 98 -19.03 18.62 13.40
N ILE A 99 -18.89 18.76 12.08
CA ILE A 99 -19.18 17.70 11.09
C ILE A 99 -18.11 16.60 11.18
N THR A 100 -18.53 15.33 11.14
CA THR A 100 -17.56 14.24 11.00
C THR A 100 -17.23 14.02 9.53
N ILE A 101 -16.05 14.48 9.09
CA ILE A 101 -15.50 14.23 7.75
C ILE A 101 -14.20 13.46 7.91
N GLY A 102 -14.04 12.32 7.22
CA GLY A 102 -12.83 11.50 7.33
C GLY A 102 -12.77 10.30 6.38
N THR A 103 -11.72 9.50 6.52
CA THR A 103 -11.66 8.15 5.93
C THR A 103 -12.30 7.11 6.84
N PHE A 104 -12.76 5.98 6.29
CA PHE A 104 -13.27 4.83 7.08
C PHE A 104 -12.39 4.52 8.29
N HIS A 105 -11.08 4.37 8.08
CA HIS A 105 -10.11 4.07 9.13
C HIS A 105 -10.02 5.17 10.19
N SER A 106 -9.97 6.45 9.79
CA SER A 106 -9.92 7.57 10.75
C SER A 106 -11.17 7.67 11.62
N VAL A 107 -12.36 7.45 11.04
CA VAL A 107 -13.64 7.47 11.76
C VAL A 107 -13.73 6.29 12.71
N CYS A 108 -13.36 5.08 12.26
CA CYS A 108 -13.31 3.90 13.11
C CYS A 108 -12.34 4.09 14.27
N ALA A 109 -11.10 4.49 14.00
CA ALA A 109 -10.08 4.73 15.04
C ALA A 109 -10.60 5.71 16.10
N ARG A 110 -11.10 6.88 15.70
CA ARG A 110 -11.61 7.93 16.61
C ARG A 110 -12.80 7.47 17.46
N ILE A 111 -13.62 6.54 16.97
CA ILE A 111 -14.71 5.95 17.76
C ILE A 111 -14.16 4.84 18.68
N LEU A 112 -13.29 3.97 18.19
CA LEU A 112 -12.64 2.94 19.00
C LEU A 112 -11.85 3.55 20.17
N ARG A 113 -11.20 4.71 20.00
CA ARG A 113 -10.58 5.48 21.10
C ARG A 113 -11.51 5.76 22.29
N ARG A 114 -12.83 5.80 22.07
CA ARG A 114 -13.84 6.13 23.10
C ARG A 114 -14.58 4.90 23.62
N GLU A 115 -14.62 3.82 22.84
CA GLU A 115 -15.56 2.71 23.05
C GLU A 115 -14.88 1.33 23.19
N ILE A 116 -13.57 1.20 22.85
CA ILE A 116 -12.89 -0.10 22.77
C ILE A 116 -12.79 -0.85 24.11
N ASP A 117 -12.80 -0.14 25.24
CA ASP A 117 -12.69 -0.76 26.57
C ASP A 117 -13.93 -1.63 26.91
N GLU A 118 -15.06 -1.42 26.20
CA GLU A 118 -16.27 -2.27 26.29
C GLU A 118 -16.23 -3.50 25.36
N TYR A 119 -15.17 -3.67 24.55
CA TYR A 119 -14.99 -4.79 23.62
C TYR A 119 -14.13 -5.92 24.18
N GLN A 120 -14.50 -7.16 23.84
CA GLN A 120 -13.67 -8.36 24.02
C GLN A 120 -13.98 -9.37 22.91
N THR A 121 -12.96 -10.01 22.33
CA THR A 121 -13.20 -11.06 21.32
C THR A 121 -13.74 -12.35 21.97
N ALA A 122 -14.25 -13.28 21.15
CA ALA A 122 -14.68 -14.60 21.62
C ALA A 122 -13.53 -15.43 22.24
N GLU A 123 -12.30 -15.23 21.78
CA GLU A 123 -11.07 -15.82 22.33
C GLU A 123 -10.60 -15.11 23.62
N GLY A 124 -11.25 -14.01 24.00
CA GLY A 124 -10.99 -13.26 25.22
C GLY A 124 -10.00 -12.11 25.08
N PHE A 125 -9.58 -11.75 23.86
CA PHE A 125 -8.62 -10.66 23.64
C PHE A 125 -9.24 -9.28 23.91
N LYS A 126 -8.45 -8.37 24.45
CA LYS A 126 -8.84 -6.99 24.81
C LYS A 126 -7.78 -5.99 24.39
N TRP A 127 -8.22 -4.76 24.15
CA TRP A 127 -7.39 -3.58 23.90
C TRP A 127 -7.77 -2.50 24.91
N THR A 128 -6.90 -1.50 25.07
CA THR A 128 -7.22 -0.26 25.78
C THR A 128 -7.27 0.91 24.81
N ASN A 129 -8.00 1.97 25.16
CA ASN A 129 -8.16 3.18 24.35
C ASN A 129 -6.88 3.68 23.65
N ASN A 130 -5.70 3.59 24.28
CA ASN A 130 -4.40 4.02 23.75
C ASN A 130 -3.69 3.01 22.82
N PHE A 131 -4.42 2.19 22.05
CA PHE A 131 -3.81 1.24 21.10
C PHE A 131 -2.95 1.91 20.02
N VAL A 132 -1.89 1.25 19.56
CA VAL A 132 -1.06 1.74 18.43
C VAL A 132 -1.51 1.13 17.11
N ILE A 133 -1.39 1.89 16.01
CA ILE A 133 -1.65 1.39 14.65
C ILE A 133 -0.34 0.85 14.08
N TYR A 134 -0.35 -0.41 13.62
CA TYR A 134 0.80 -1.10 13.03
C TYR A 134 0.79 -1.03 11.50
N ASP A 135 1.97 -0.81 10.91
CA ASP A 135 2.14 -0.74 9.46
C ASP A 135 2.39 -2.12 8.80
N GLU A 136 2.59 -2.15 7.48
CA GLU A 136 2.86 -3.40 6.75
C GLU A 136 4.17 -4.09 7.23
N THR A 137 5.16 -3.33 7.67
CA THR A 137 6.42 -3.85 8.21
C THR A 137 6.20 -4.45 9.61
N ASP A 138 5.51 -3.71 10.48
CA ASP A 138 5.20 -4.12 11.86
C ASP A 138 4.38 -5.43 11.84
N THR A 139 3.32 -5.48 11.04
CA THR A 139 2.43 -6.66 10.91
C THR A 139 3.15 -7.87 10.31
N VAL A 140 4.00 -7.70 9.29
CA VAL A 140 4.81 -8.79 8.73
C VAL A 140 5.83 -9.33 9.75
N ASN A 141 6.39 -8.47 10.62
CA ASN A 141 7.29 -8.91 11.70
C ASN A 141 6.56 -9.75 12.75
N ILE A 142 5.33 -9.38 13.15
CA ILE A 142 4.51 -10.19 14.06
C ILE A 142 4.20 -11.56 13.43
N VAL A 143 3.70 -11.59 12.18
CA VAL A 143 3.40 -12.84 11.46
C VAL A 143 4.64 -13.74 11.36
N LYS A 144 5.82 -13.17 11.08
CA LYS A 144 7.09 -13.91 11.07
C LYS A 144 7.44 -14.47 12.46
N GLY A 145 7.22 -13.70 13.52
CA GLY A 145 7.39 -14.15 14.91
C GLY A 145 6.49 -15.33 15.26
N VAL A 146 5.21 -15.28 14.87
CA VAL A 146 4.24 -16.37 15.04
C VAL A 146 4.67 -17.64 14.30
N ILE A 147 4.96 -17.54 13.00
CA ILE A 147 5.39 -18.67 12.15
C ILE A 147 6.61 -19.38 12.76
N LYS A 148 7.58 -18.62 13.23
CA LYS A 148 8.78 -19.15 13.89
C LYS A 148 8.48 -19.82 15.23
N ARG A 149 7.64 -19.23 16.09
CA ARG A 149 7.24 -19.84 17.39
C ARG A 149 6.44 -21.13 17.21
N MET A 150 5.63 -21.20 16.15
CA MET A 150 4.87 -22.40 15.78
C MET A 150 5.69 -23.48 15.05
N ASN A 151 6.99 -23.24 14.79
CA ASN A 151 7.89 -24.14 14.08
C ASN A 151 7.36 -24.54 12.67
N LEU A 152 6.81 -23.56 11.94
CA LEU A 152 6.31 -23.72 10.56
C LEU A 152 7.36 -23.29 9.53
N ASP A 153 7.34 -23.89 8.34
CA ASP A 153 8.29 -23.57 7.27
C ASP A 153 7.99 -22.21 6.61
N GLU A 154 8.90 -21.24 6.75
CA GLU A 154 8.84 -19.91 6.13
C GLU A 154 8.77 -19.95 4.59
N LYS A 155 9.09 -21.09 3.93
CA LYS A 155 8.92 -21.28 2.48
C LYS A 155 7.50 -21.64 2.08
N VAL A 156 6.76 -22.33 2.95
CA VAL A 156 5.35 -22.72 2.73
C VAL A 156 4.44 -21.60 3.19
N PHE A 157 4.70 -21.06 4.39
CA PHE A 157 4.01 -19.93 4.98
C PHE A 157 4.91 -18.70 4.89
N VAL A 158 4.98 -18.10 3.70
CA VAL A 158 5.78 -16.88 3.48
C VAL A 158 5.13 -15.72 4.24
N PRO A 159 5.80 -15.06 5.21
CA PRO A 159 5.13 -14.11 6.12
C PRO A 159 4.33 -13.00 5.44
N LYS A 160 4.84 -12.43 4.33
CA LYS A 160 4.14 -11.41 3.55
C LYS A 160 2.90 -11.95 2.81
N ALA A 161 2.93 -13.19 2.34
CA ALA A 161 1.77 -13.84 1.71
C ALA A 161 0.71 -14.19 2.76
N THR A 162 1.11 -14.75 3.90
CA THR A 162 0.20 -15.05 5.01
C THR A 162 -0.43 -13.80 5.62
N ARG A 163 0.31 -12.68 5.74
CA ARG A 163 -0.26 -11.37 6.11
C ARG A 163 -1.32 -10.88 5.12
N TYR A 164 -1.11 -11.10 3.81
CA TYR A 164 -2.10 -10.76 2.79
C TYR A 164 -3.35 -11.65 2.87
N GLU A 165 -3.19 -12.95 3.15
CA GLU A 165 -4.32 -13.88 3.37
C GLU A 165 -5.15 -13.46 4.60
N ILE A 166 -4.51 -13.09 5.71
CA ILE A 166 -5.18 -12.55 6.91
C ILE A 166 -5.91 -11.23 6.61
N SER A 167 -5.25 -10.30 5.92
CA SER A 167 -5.84 -9.02 5.50
C SER A 167 -7.06 -9.22 4.60
N ALA A 168 -7.02 -10.18 3.67
CA ALA A 168 -8.17 -10.55 2.84
C ALA A 168 -9.35 -11.07 3.67
N LEU A 169 -9.11 -11.93 4.67
CA LEU A 169 -10.15 -12.44 5.58
C LEU A 169 -10.77 -11.31 6.41
N LYS A 170 -9.96 -10.38 6.93
CA LYS A 170 -10.46 -9.22 7.69
C LYS A 170 -11.37 -8.34 6.84
N ASN A 171 -10.95 -8.02 5.60
CA ASN A 171 -11.75 -7.22 4.68
C ASN A 171 -13.06 -7.90 4.24
N ASP A 172 -13.12 -9.24 4.26
CA ASP A 172 -14.34 -10.03 4.05
C ASP A 172 -15.23 -10.16 5.31
N GLY A 173 -14.89 -9.50 6.42
CA GLY A 173 -15.66 -9.54 7.67
C GLY A 173 -15.51 -10.88 8.41
N ILE A 174 -14.30 -11.45 8.41
CA ILE A 174 -13.98 -12.75 9.01
C ILE A 174 -12.92 -12.59 10.11
N SER A 175 -13.36 -12.66 11.37
CA SER A 175 -12.49 -12.76 12.56
C SER A 175 -11.86 -14.15 12.70
N SER A 176 -10.82 -14.26 13.54
CA SER A 176 -10.07 -15.49 13.80
C SER A 176 -10.98 -16.65 14.24
N ALA A 177 -11.84 -16.43 15.24
CA ALA A 177 -12.84 -17.41 15.70
C ALA A 177 -13.77 -17.88 14.56
N LYS A 178 -14.26 -16.97 13.72
CA LYS A 178 -15.13 -17.31 12.58
C LYS A 178 -14.36 -18.14 11.54
N TYR A 179 -13.12 -17.77 11.22
CA TYR A 179 -12.30 -18.52 10.27
C TYR A 179 -11.94 -19.93 10.77
N ALA A 180 -11.66 -20.09 12.07
CA ALA A 180 -11.43 -21.40 12.69
C ALA A 180 -12.62 -22.37 12.51
N SER A 181 -13.86 -21.86 12.50
CA SER A 181 -15.06 -22.68 12.24
C SER A 181 -15.23 -23.09 10.76
N THR A 182 -14.71 -22.29 9.82
CA THR A 182 -14.88 -22.47 8.38
C THR A 182 -13.71 -23.17 7.69
N ALA A 183 -12.51 -23.14 8.25
CA ALA A 183 -11.32 -23.81 7.71
C ALA A 183 -11.55 -25.32 7.50
N ARG A 184 -11.16 -25.85 6.33
CA ARG A 184 -11.30 -27.26 5.95
C ARG A 184 -9.98 -27.89 5.50
N THR A 185 -9.14 -27.16 4.75
CA THR A 185 -7.85 -27.70 4.31
C THR A 185 -6.78 -27.55 5.38
N TYR A 186 -5.73 -28.39 5.34
CA TYR A 186 -4.58 -28.26 6.25
C TYR A 186 -3.94 -26.87 6.19
N LYS A 187 -3.87 -26.25 5.00
CA LYS A 187 -3.33 -24.90 4.85
C LYS A 187 -4.22 -23.87 5.55
N GLU A 188 -5.54 -23.91 5.34
CA GLU A 188 -6.50 -23.02 6.02
C GLU A 188 -6.45 -23.19 7.55
N GLN A 189 -6.37 -24.42 8.05
CA GLN A 189 -6.25 -24.70 9.48
C GLN A 189 -4.99 -24.05 10.06
N ARG A 190 -3.83 -24.19 9.40
CA ARG A 190 -2.59 -23.52 9.82
C ARG A 190 -2.65 -22.00 9.70
N ILE A 191 -3.28 -21.45 8.66
CA ILE A 191 -3.54 -20.01 8.55
C ILE A 191 -4.43 -19.54 9.71
N SER A 192 -5.42 -20.32 10.12
CA SER A 192 -6.31 -19.97 11.23
C SER A 192 -5.62 -19.97 12.59
N GLU A 193 -4.75 -20.96 12.84
CA GLU A 193 -3.89 -20.97 14.02
C GLU A 193 -2.93 -19.77 14.04
N ILE A 194 -2.29 -19.45 12.89
CA ILE A 194 -1.43 -18.27 12.74
C ILE A 194 -2.23 -16.98 12.98
N TYR A 195 -3.45 -16.87 12.43
CA TYR A 195 -4.31 -15.69 12.57
C TYR A 195 -4.74 -15.48 14.03
N THR A 196 -5.13 -16.55 14.73
CA THR A 196 -5.48 -16.47 16.16
C THR A 196 -4.28 -16.05 17.00
N ALA A 197 -3.09 -16.62 16.76
CA ALA A 197 -1.85 -16.24 17.45
C ALA A 197 -1.38 -14.82 17.10
N TYR A 198 -1.61 -14.37 15.86
CA TYR A 198 -1.37 -13.00 15.41
C TYR A 198 -2.26 -12.01 16.16
N GLN A 199 -3.58 -12.22 16.22
CA GLN A 199 -4.48 -11.34 17.00
C GLN A 199 -4.13 -11.35 18.50
N ALA A 200 -3.71 -12.48 19.06
CA ALA A 200 -3.25 -12.56 20.45
C ALA A 200 -1.99 -11.70 20.72
N ASP A 201 -1.04 -11.68 19.78
CA ASP A 201 0.15 -10.83 19.86
C ASP A 201 -0.20 -9.33 19.66
N MET A 202 -1.14 -9.02 18.76
CA MET A 202 -1.65 -7.66 18.56
C MET A 202 -2.30 -7.12 19.84
N ALA A 203 -3.21 -7.89 20.45
CA ALA A 203 -3.85 -7.53 21.71
C ALA A 203 -2.85 -7.40 22.88
N ARG A 204 -1.86 -8.30 23.00
CA ARG A 204 -0.82 -8.21 24.04
C ARG A 204 0.00 -6.92 23.94
N ASN A 205 0.33 -6.50 22.71
CA ASN A 205 1.03 -5.25 22.45
C ASN A 205 0.12 -4.01 22.57
N ASN A 206 -1.18 -4.18 22.79
CA ASN A 206 -2.20 -3.15 22.62
C ASN A 206 -2.09 -2.46 21.24
N ALA A 207 -2.14 -3.24 20.17
CA ALA A 207 -1.96 -2.80 18.79
C ALA A 207 -3.10 -3.28 17.90
N MET A 208 -3.37 -2.52 16.85
CA MET A 208 -4.32 -2.87 15.77
C MET A 208 -3.64 -2.65 14.41
N ASP A 209 -3.95 -3.47 13.42
CA ASP A 209 -3.64 -3.15 12.03
C ASP A 209 -4.77 -2.35 11.37
N PHE A 210 -4.57 -1.86 10.14
CA PHE A 210 -5.59 -1.10 9.42
C PHE A 210 -6.90 -1.88 9.26
N ASP A 211 -6.80 -3.19 9.01
CA ASP A 211 -7.96 -4.04 8.74
C ASP A 211 -8.73 -4.31 10.06
N ASP A 212 -8.03 -4.38 11.22
CA ASP A 212 -8.64 -4.44 12.56
C ASP A 212 -9.51 -3.23 12.87
N LEU A 213 -9.11 -2.02 12.49
CA LEU A 213 -9.87 -0.80 12.80
C LEU A 213 -11.33 -0.91 12.32
N ILE A 214 -11.57 -1.52 11.17
CA ILE A 214 -12.90 -1.72 10.60
C ILE A 214 -13.54 -2.99 11.18
N LEU A 215 -12.80 -4.11 11.23
CA LEU A 215 -13.36 -5.38 11.70
C LEU A 215 -13.80 -5.29 13.17
N ILE A 216 -12.91 -4.84 14.07
CA ILE A 216 -13.19 -4.69 15.51
C ILE A 216 -14.30 -3.68 15.74
N PHE A 217 -14.36 -2.58 14.98
CA PHE A 217 -15.49 -1.65 15.01
C PHE A 217 -16.81 -2.36 14.70
N THR A 218 -16.89 -3.13 13.61
CA THR A 218 -18.14 -3.84 13.26
C THR A 218 -18.49 -4.94 14.24
N GLU A 219 -17.52 -5.58 14.91
CA GLU A 219 -17.80 -6.58 15.95
C GLU A 219 -18.26 -5.93 17.26
N LEU A 220 -17.64 -4.83 17.69
CA LEU A 220 -18.08 -4.04 18.84
C LEU A 220 -19.52 -3.54 18.66
N MET A 221 -19.87 -3.00 17.49
CA MET A 221 -21.24 -2.53 17.26
C MET A 221 -22.26 -3.68 17.18
N LYS A 222 -21.83 -4.91 16.85
CA LYS A 222 -22.69 -6.13 16.89
C LYS A 222 -22.89 -6.65 18.32
N THR A 223 -21.92 -6.49 19.23
CA THR A 223 -22.01 -6.97 20.62
C THR A 223 -22.56 -5.90 21.57
N ASN A 224 -22.36 -4.61 21.28
CA ASN A 224 -22.77 -3.48 22.08
C ASN A 224 -23.84 -2.62 21.38
N GLU A 225 -25.09 -3.08 21.44
CA GLU A 225 -26.21 -2.38 20.84
C GLU A 225 -26.38 -0.95 21.38
N LYS A 226 -26.07 -0.68 22.66
CA LYS A 226 -26.18 0.66 23.24
C LYS A 226 -25.24 1.66 22.56
N CYS A 227 -24.00 1.24 22.30
CA CYS A 227 -23.04 2.05 21.56
C CYS A 227 -23.53 2.28 20.12
N LEU A 228 -23.99 1.23 19.43
CA LEU A 228 -24.54 1.35 18.08
C LEU A 228 -25.75 2.31 18.01
N GLN A 229 -26.69 2.24 18.96
CA GLN A 229 -27.84 3.15 19.00
C GLN A 229 -27.42 4.61 19.28
N ARG A 230 -26.41 4.85 20.14
CA ARG A 230 -25.82 6.20 20.34
C ARG A 230 -25.19 6.74 19.06
N LEU A 231 -24.44 5.91 18.32
CA LEU A 231 -23.85 6.31 17.03
C LEU A 231 -24.91 6.54 15.95
N ARG A 232 -25.97 5.73 15.90
CA ARG A 232 -27.12 5.92 15.01
C ARG A 232 -27.87 7.20 15.33
N TYR A 233 -28.13 7.49 16.61
CA TYR A 233 -28.80 8.72 17.03
C TYR A 233 -27.99 9.96 16.64
N ARG A 234 -26.66 9.89 16.81
CA ARG A 234 -25.74 10.91 16.29
C ARG A 234 -25.83 10.97 14.76
N PHE A 235 -25.29 9.98 14.06
CA PHE A 235 -25.17 9.99 12.60
C PHE A 235 -26.51 9.64 11.91
N ARG A 236 -27.36 10.66 11.73
CA ARG A 236 -28.63 10.59 10.99
C ARG A 236 -28.43 10.74 9.48
N HIS A 237 -27.39 11.45 9.06
CA HIS A 237 -27.06 11.65 7.65
C HIS A 237 -25.66 11.10 7.35
N ILE A 238 -25.61 10.03 6.57
CA ILE A 238 -24.37 9.37 6.14
C ILE A 238 -24.17 9.65 4.66
N LEU A 239 -23.01 10.18 4.31
CA LEU A 239 -22.58 10.45 2.95
C LEU A 239 -21.29 9.68 2.69
N VAL A 240 -21.22 8.92 1.59
CA VAL A 240 -20.06 8.11 1.25
C VAL A 240 -19.61 8.40 -0.18
N ASP A 241 -18.38 8.88 -0.32
CA ASP A 241 -17.73 9.12 -1.63
C ASP A 241 -16.93 7.90 -2.08
N GLU A 242 -16.66 7.82 -3.39
CA GLU A 242 -15.89 6.73 -4.04
C GLU A 242 -16.39 5.31 -3.66
N PHE A 243 -17.71 5.11 -3.53
CA PHE A 243 -18.31 3.89 -2.97
C PHE A 243 -17.97 2.60 -3.73
N GLN A 244 -17.56 2.66 -5.01
CA GLN A 244 -17.06 1.49 -5.76
C GLN A 244 -15.71 0.93 -5.25
N ASP A 245 -14.98 1.69 -4.43
CA ASP A 245 -13.72 1.27 -3.82
C ASP A 245 -13.94 0.57 -2.47
N THR A 246 -15.20 0.45 -2.02
CA THR A 246 -15.52 -0.20 -0.75
C THR A 246 -15.37 -1.71 -0.80
N ASN A 247 -14.97 -2.30 0.32
CA ASN A 247 -14.98 -3.74 0.55
C ASN A 247 -16.19 -4.17 1.40
N LYS A 248 -16.38 -5.48 1.58
CA LYS A 248 -17.53 -6.03 2.32
C LYS A 248 -17.64 -5.49 3.75
N SER A 249 -16.52 -5.35 4.47
CA SER A 249 -16.53 -4.85 5.85
C SER A 249 -16.89 -3.36 5.95
N GLN A 250 -16.48 -2.57 4.96
CA GLN A 250 -16.85 -1.16 4.84
C GLN A 250 -18.34 -1.00 4.48
N ALA A 251 -18.86 -1.83 3.58
CA ALA A 251 -20.30 -1.90 3.31
C ALA A 251 -21.11 -2.26 4.56
N ASP A 252 -20.70 -3.30 5.28
CA ASP A 252 -21.36 -3.76 6.51
C ASP A 252 -21.35 -2.69 7.60
N LEU A 253 -20.28 -1.88 7.67
CA LEU A 253 -20.22 -0.70 8.55
C LEU A 253 -21.25 0.37 8.15
N VAL A 254 -21.36 0.69 6.86
CA VAL A 254 -22.30 1.70 6.35
C VAL A 254 -23.74 1.27 6.57
N GLU A 255 -24.08 0.03 6.21
CA GLU A 255 -25.43 -0.56 6.43
C GLU A 255 -25.79 -0.54 7.93
N MET A 256 -24.86 -0.95 8.79
CA MET A 256 -25.08 -0.99 10.22
C MET A 256 -25.32 0.39 10.84
N LEU A 257 -24.58 1.42 10.41
CA LEU A 257 -24.76 2.79 10.89
C LEU A 257 -25.99 3.47 10.28
N ALA A 258 -26.31 3.23 9.01
CA ALA A 258 -27.52 3.74 8.37
C ALA A 258 -28.78 3.18 9.05
N GLY A 259 -28.74 1.89 9.43
CA GLY A 259 -29.84 1.18 10.05
C GLY A 259 -30.89 0.71 9.05
N PRO A 260 -31.98 0.07 9.52
CA PRO A 260 -33.01 -0.47 8.64
C PRO A 260 -33.71 0.63 7.86
N THR A 261 -33.64 0.56 6.53
CA THR A 261 -34.33 1.48 5.60
C THR A 261 -35.73 1.00 5.22
N SER A 262 -36.14 -0.18 5.66
CA SER A 262 -37.56 -0.53 5.74
C SER A 262 -38.14 0.05 7.03
N HIS A 263 -39.39 0.54 6.99
CA HIS A 263 -40.11 1.08 8.15
C HIS A 263 -40.44 0.04 9.25
N GLN A 264 -39.71 -1.08 9.33
CA GLN A 264 -39.97 -2.15 10.29
C GLN A 264 -39.27 -1.87 11.62
N LYS A 265 -40.09 -1.51 12.61
CA LYS A 265 -39.74 -1.08 13.97
C LYS A 265 -39.14 0.33 14.02
N VAL A 266 -40.01 1.30 13.72
CA VAL A 266 -39.91 2.64 14.32
C VAL A 266 -40.01 2.47 15.83
N ASP A 267 -38.87 2.59 16.50
CA ASP A 267 -38.82 2.75 17.95
C ASP A 267 -39.26 4.19 18.26
N GLU A 268 -40.20 4.41 19.17
CA GLU A 268 -40.90 5.70 19.39
C GLU A 268 -39.96 6.87 19.77
N HIS A 269 -38.70 6.57 20.04
CA HIS A 269 -37.65 7.48 20.52
C HIS A 269 -36.61 7.85 19.46
N ASN A 270 -36.68 7.31 18.24
CA ASN A 270 -35.76 7.62 17.14
C ASN A 270 -36.55 8.13 15.92
N ASN A 271 -36.29 9.37 15.48
CA ASN A 271 -36.79 9.92 14.21
C ASN A 271 -36.14 9.19 13.01
N TRP A 272 -36.58 7.97 12.73
CA TRP A 272 -36.10 7.15 11.61
C TRP A 272 -36.47 7.72 10.23
N GLU A 273 -37.51 8.56 10.18
CA GLU A 273 -38.01 9.18 8.95
C GLU A 273 -37.09 10.29 8.40
N GLU A 274 -36.28 10.91 9.26
CA GLU A 274 -35.38 12.04 8.94
C GLU A 274 -33.92 11.59 8.76
N ARG A 275 -33.69 10.43 8.14
CA ARG A 275 -32.35 9.91 7.83
C ARG A 275 -31.95 10.11 6.38
N THR A 276 -30.66 10.14 6.11
CA THR A 276 -30.12 10.11 4.74
C THR A 276 -28.97 9.11 4.66
N LEU A 277 -28.97 8.26 3.62
CA LEU A 277 -27.79 7.52 3.19
C LEU A 277 -27.52 7.89 1.74
N MET A 278 -26.55 8.78 1.48
CA MET A 278 -26.14 9.12 0.12
C MET A 278 -24.82 8.43 -0.21
N VAL A 279 -24.84 7.49 -1.16
CA VAL A 279 -23.61 6.91 -1.72
C VAL A 279 -23.34 7.50 -3.10
N VAL A 280 -22.09 7.87 -3.35
CA VAL A 280 -21.62 8.45 -4.61
C VAL A 280 -20.50 7.57 -5.14
N GLY A 281 -20.56 7.21 -6.41
CA GLY A 281 -19.59 6.26 -6.96
C GLY A 281 -19.55 6.19 -8.48
N ASP A 282 -18.51 5.51 -8.95
CA ASP A 282 -18.21 5.31 -10.36
C ASP A 282 -17.58 3.93 -10.60
N VAL A 283 -18.37 2.95 -11.06
CA VAL A 283 -17.89 1.60 -11.42
C VAL A 283 -16.71 1.63 -12.40
N ASP A 284 -16.66 2.60 -13.31
CA ASP A 284 -15.59 2.74 -14.31
C ASP A 284 -14.26 3.24 -13.68
N GLN A 285 -14.26 3.67 -12.41
CA GLN A 285 -13.08 4.10 -11.64
C GLN A 285 -12.69 3.13 -10.49
N SER A 286 -13.27 1.93 -10.41
CA SER A 286 -12.86 0.91 -9.42
C SER A 286 -11.51 0.29 -9.82
N ILE A 287 -10.46 0.58 -9.04
CA ILE A 287 -9.04 0.22 -9.34
C ILE A 287 -8.28 -0.34 -8.13
N TYR A 288 -9.01 -0.83 -7.13
CA TYR A 288 -8.45 -1.36 -5.88
C TYR A 288 -8.95 -2.78 -5.55
N SER A 289 -9.21 -3.64 -6.55
CA SER A 289 -9.67 -5.02 -6.30
C SER A 289 -8.65 -5.84 -5.49
N TRP A 290 -7.37 -5.51 -5.66
CA TRP A 290 -6.24 -6.02 -4.87
C TRP A 290 -6.25 -5.60 -3.39
N ARG A 291 -7.15 -4.70 -2.98
CA ARG A 291 -7.50 -4.36 -1.59
C ARG A 291 -8.88 -4.93 -1.18
N LYS A 292 -9.41 -5.90 -1.92
CA LYS A 292 -10.78 -6.44 -1.79
C LYS A 292 -11.89 -5.42 -1.99
N ALA A 293 -11.64 -4.32 -2.70
CA ALA A 293 -12.73 -3.46 -3.19
C ALA A 293 -13.62 -4.26 -4.16
N ASP A 294 -14.93 -4.17 -3.99
CA ASP A 294 -15.90 -4.84 -4.85
C ASP A 294 -16.98 -3.85 -5.33
N PHE A 295 -16.83 -3.39 -6.57
CA PHE A 295 -17.81 -2.51 -7.21
C PHE A 295 -19.20 -3.14 -7.34
N LYS A 296 -19.34 -4.46 -7.16
CA LYS A 296 -20.65 -5.14 -7.14
C LYS A 296 -21.49 -4.74 -5.92
N ILE A 297 -20.87 -4.20 -4.87
CA ILE A 297 -21.56 -3.54 -3.75
C ILE A 297 -22.31 -2.28 -4.26
N LEU A 298 -21.65 -1.44 -5.07
CA LEU A 298 -22.29 -0.26 -5.70
C LEU A 298 -23.41 -0.67 -6.67
N LEU A 299 -23.23 -1.76 -7.41
CA LEU A 299 -24.29 -2.34 -8.27
C LEU A 299 -25.46 -2.92 -7.47
N GLY A 300 -25.16 -3.55 -6.32
CA GLY A 300 -26.12 -4.20 -5.43
C GLY A 300 -27.01 -3.23 -4.67
N PHE A 301 -26.57 -1.98 -4.50
CA PHE A 301 -27.23 -0.98 -3.65
C PHE A 301 -28.74 -0.81 -3.90
N GLN A 302 -29.24 -0.91 -5.14
CA GLN A 302 -30.69 -0.85 -5.40
C GLN A 302 -31.48 -2.08 -4.94
N ASN A 303 -30.84 -3.25 -4.87
CA ASN A 303 -31.46 -4.48 -4.36
C ASN A 303 -31.57 -4.43 -2.83
N ASP A 304 -30.51 -3.91 -2.19
CA ASP A 304 -30.42 -3.74 -0.74
C ASP A 304 -31.38 -2.61 -0.29
N TYR A 305 -31.39 -1.50 -1.03
CA TYR A 305 -32.20 -0.31 -0.79
C TYR A 305 -33.25 -0.11 -1.87
N LYS A 306 -34.33 -0.92 -1.85
CA LYS A 306 -35.41 -0.91 -2.87
C LYS A 306 -36.11 0.43 -3.13
N MET A 307 -36.05 1.36 -2.18
CA MET A 307 -36.62 2.71 -2.32
C MET A 307 -35.55 3.79 -2.62
N ALA A 308 -34.33 3.39 -2.98
CA ALA A 308 -33.25 4.34 -3.23
C ALA A 308 -33.48 5.18 -4.49
N THR A 309 -33.39 6.50 -4.34
CA THR A 309 -33.37 7.42 -5.48
C THR A 309 -32.05 7.27 -6.24
N MET A 310 -32.10 6.92 -7.53
CA MET A 310 -30.92 6.86 -8.39
C MET A 310 -30.82 8.14 -9.23
N ILE A 311 -29.67 8.80 -9.18
CA ILE A 311 -29.36 9.99 -9.98
C ILE A 311 -28.08 9.74 -10.79
N LYS A 312 -28.08 10.08 -12.07
CA LYS A 312 -26.92 9.95 -12.97
C LYS A 312 -26.30 11.32 -13.29
N LEU A 313 -25.03 11.50 -12.96
CA LEU A 313 -24.25 12.70 -13.33
C LEU A 313 -23.36 12.39 -14.54
N GLU A 314 -23.91 12.67 -15.73
CA GLU A 314 -23.30 12.35 -17.04
C GLU A 314 -22.45 13.49 -17.65
N GLU A 315 -22.67 14.74 -17.24
CA GLU A 315 -21.93 15.89 -17.76
C GLU A 315 -20.56 16.01 -17.10
N ASN A 316 -19.51 16.18 -17.90
CA ASN A 316 -18.14 16.38 -17.46
C ASN A 316 -17.71 17.85 -17.69
N TYR A 317 -17.14 18.44 -16.63
CA TYR A 317 -16.73 19.83 -16.55
C TYR A 317 -15.19 20.02 -16.57
N ARG A 318 -14.43 18.92 -16.61
CA ARG A 318 -12.97 18.89 -16.46
C ARG A 318 -12.25 18.88 -17.82
N SER A 319 -12.64 17.95 -18.67
CA SER A 319 -11.88 17.49 -19.84
C SER A 319 -12.52 17.96 -21.14
N THR A 320 -11.73 18.13 -22.18
CA THR A 320 -12.22 18.41 -23.54
C THR A 320 -12.90 17.18 -24.16
N SER A 321 -13.74 17.39 -25.18
CA SER A 321 -14.53 16.29 -25.78
C SER A 321 -13.63 15.16 -26.30
N THR A 322 -12.52 15.51 -26.94
CA THR A 322 -11.57 14.56 -27.53
C THR A 322 -10.91 13.66 -26.46
N ILE A 323 -10.64 14.18 -25.27
CA ILE A 323 -10.12 13.37 -24.14
C ILE A 323 -11.22 12.44 -23.61
N LEU A 324 -12.47 12.91 -23.54
CA LEU A 324 -13.62 12.10 -23.11
C LEU A 324 -13.99 11.02 -24.14
N GLU A 325 -13.89 11.31 -25.42
CA GLU A 325 -14.03 10.35 -26.51
C GLU A 325 -12.98 9.24 -26.38
N VAL A 326 -11.69 9.58 -26.19
CA VAL A 326 -10.61 8.60 -25.91
C VAL A 326 -10.92 7.76 -24.68
N ALA A 327 -11.42 8.36 -23.60
CA ALA A 327 -11.79 7.63 -22.38
C ALA A 327 -12.98 6.67 -22.60
N ASN A 328 -14.01 7.13 -23.32
CA ASN A 328 -15.21 6.36 -23.63
C ASN A 328 -14.86 5.15 -24.53
N SER A 329 -14.04 5.33 -25.58
CA SER A 329 -13.59 4.22 -26.45
C SER A 329 -12.95 3.07 -25.66
N ILE A 330 -12.11 3.39 -24.67
CA ILE A 330 -11.40 2.38 -23.87
C ILE A 330 -12.37 1.65 -22.93
N ILE A 331 -13.22 2.39 -22.20
CA ILE A 331 -14.07 1.80 -21.16
C ILE A 331 -15.27 1.02 -21.75
N GLU A 332 -15.70 1.32 -22.97
CA GLU A 332 -16.73 0.55 -23.70
C GLU A 332 -16.33 -0.91 -23.95
N ASN A 333 -15.03 -1.25 -23.88
CA ASN A 333 -14.53 -2.62 -24.02
C ASN A 333 -14.65 -3.47 -22.73
N ASN A 334 -15.19 -2.92 -21.63
CA ASN A 334 -15.47 -3.66 -20.39
C ASN A 334 -16.94 -4.14 -20.35
N THR A 335 -17.12 -5.37 -19.86
CA THR A 335 -18.42 -6.04 -19.73
C THR A 335 -19.09 -5.78 -18.39
N GLU A 336 -18.34 -5.71 -17.28
CA GLU A 336 -18.90 -5.42 -15.95
C GLU A 336 -18.97 -3.89 -15.71
N ARG A 337 -19.91 -3.21 -16.38
CA ARG A 337 -20.14 -1.75 -16.25
C ARG A 337 -21.62 -1.35 -16.15
N LEU A 338 -21.87 -0.11 -15.71
CA LEU A 338 -23.19 0.53 -15.81
C LEU A 338 -23.28 1.36 -17.09
N GLU A 339 -24.45 1.37 -17.73
CA GLU A 339 -24.69 2.21 -18.90
C GLU A 339 -24.75 3.70 -18.48
N LYS A 340 -23.74 4.44 -18.94
CA LYS A 340 -23.60 5.89 -18.86
C LYS A 340 -22.65 6.36 -19.97
N VAL A 341 -22.83 7.59 -20.44
CA VAL A 341 -21.96 8.24 -21.43
C VAL A 341 -21.50 9.59 -20.88
N LEU A 342 -20.19 9.84 -20.84
CA LEU A 342 -19.70 11.17 -20.45
C LEU A 342 -19.94 12.19 -21.56
N ARG A 343 -20.65 13.27 -21.25
CA ARG A 343 -20.91 14.39 -22.17
C ARG A 343 -20.02 15.58 -21.81
N CYS A 344 -19.32 16.13 -22.80
CA CYS A 344 -18.42 17.28 -22.60
C CYS A 344 -19.20 18.59 -22.39
N ASN A 345 -18.83 19.39 -21.39
CA ASN A 345 -19.26 20.79 -21.27
C ASN A 345 -18.20 21.79 -21.78
N LYS A 346 -16.91 21.42 -21.76
CA LYS A 346 -15.75 22.30 -22.05
C LYS A 346 -15.51 22.62 -23.54
N GLY A 347 -16.16 21.90 -24.45
CA GLY A 347 -15.95 22.01 -25.90
C GLY A 347 -14.91 21.03 -26.49
N GLN A 348 -14.54 21.22 -27.75
CA GLN A 348 -13.61 20.35 -28.48
C GLN A 348 -12.15 20.68 -28.15
N GLY A 349 -11.31 19.65 -28.01
CA GLY A 349 -9.89 19.77 -27.67
C GLY A 349 -8.94 19.41 -28.81
N SER A 350 -7.65 19.45 -28.52
CA SER A 350 -6.63 18.85 -29.38
C SER A 350 -6.65 17.33 -29.30
N LYS A 351 -6.22 16.66 -30.38
CA LYS A 351 -5.97 15.21 -30.40
C LYS A 351 -4.94 14.80 -29.36
N ALA A 352 -5.10 13.60 -28.82
CA ALA A 352 -4.11 13.00 -27.93
C ALA A 352 -2.81 12.79 -28.72
N GLN A 353 -1.69 13.31 -28.22
CA GLN A 353 -0.39 13.16 -28.87
C GLN A 353 0.21 11.83 -28.44
N CYS A 354 0.59 10.97 -29.38
CA CYS A 354 1.23 9.69 -29.11
C CYS A 354 2.62 9.63 -29.76
N TYR A 355 3.62 9.23 -28.98
CA TYR A 355 5.02 9.15 -29.43
C TYR A 355 5.62 7.77 -29.13
N GLU A 356 6.21 7.15 -30.15
CA GLU A 356 6.93 5.88 -30.07
C GLU A 356 8.45 6.14 -30.01
N ALA A 357 9.02 6.04 -28.82
CA ALA A 357 10.44 6.20 -28.53
C ALA A 357 11.26 4.95 -28.89
N GLN A 358 12.57 5.10 -29.08
CA GLN A 358 13.47 3.96 -29.30
C GLN A 358 13.71 3.14 -28.02
N ASP A 359 13.89 3.82 -26.88
CA ASP A 359 14.10 3.24 -25.55
C ASP A 359 13.49 4.12 -24.45
N GLU A 360 13.65 3.75 -23.17
CA GLU A 360 13.10 4.49 -22.03
C GLU A 360 13.77 5.84 -21.75
N ILE A 361 14.99 6.06 -22.27
CA ILE A 361 15.73 7.33 -22.10
C ILE A 361 15.30 8.31 -23.19
N ASP A 362 15.11 7.85 -24.43
CA ASP A 362 14.47 8.61 -25.51
C ASP A 362 13.03 9.01 -25.14
N GLU A 363 12.26 8.11 -24.51
CA GLU A 363 10.92 8.41 -23.98
C GLU A 363 10.97 9.56 -22.96
N ALA A 364 11.89 9.49 -22.00
CA ALA A 364 12.09 10.53 -20.99
C ALA A 364 12.55 11.86 -21.60
N HIS A 365 13.44 11.84 -22.59
CA HIS A 365 13.87 13.04 -23.32
C HIS A 365 12.73 13.71 -24.07
N TYR A 366 11.88 12.94 -24.77
CA TYR A 366 10.70 13.47 -25.45
C TYR A 366 9.76 14.20 -24.47
N VAL A 367 9.44 13.57 -23.33
CA VAL A 367 8.57 14.17 -22.30
C VAL A 367 9.17 15.49 -21.77
N VAL A 368 10.48 15.52 -21.48
CA VAL A 368 11.14 16.73 -20.96
C VAL A 368 11.24 17.85 -21.99
N GLU A 369 11.49 17.55 -23.27
CA GLU A 369 11.48 18.57 -24.33
C GLU A 369 10.07 19.13 -24.58
N GLU A 370 9.02 18.32 -24.49
CA GLU A 370 7.65 18.82 -24.61
C GLU A 370 7.23 19.63 -23.37
N LEU A 371 7.66 19.27 -22.16
CA LEU A 371 7.49 20.10 -20.96
C LEU A 371 8.20 21.47 -21.11
N LYS A 372 9.39 21.53 -21.70
CA LYS A 372 10.07 22.81 -22.01
C LYS A 372 9.26 23.64 -23.01
N ARG A 373 8.69 23.02 -24.05
CA ARG A 373 7.81 23.71 -25.03
C ARG A 373 6.52 24.22 -24.40
N LEU A 374 5.91 23.45 -23.49
CA LEU A 374 4.72 23.87 -22.75
C LEU A 374 5.03 25.05 -21.82
N LYS A 375 6.15 25.01 -21.10
CA LYS A 375 6.64 26.14 -20.29
C LYS A 375 6.91 27.38 -21.14
N ALA A 376 7.51 27.22 -22.33
CA ALA A 376 7.71 28.31 -23.29
C ALA A 376 6.39 28.87 -23.88
N ARG A 377 5.30 28.09 -23.86
CA ARG A 377 3.93 28.52 -24.20
C ARG A 377 3.15 29.10 -23.00
N GLY A 378 3.79 29.25 -21.84
CA GLY A 378 3.20 29.87 -20.65
C GLY A 378 2.44 28.93 -19.70
N LYS A 379 2.51 27.60 -19.89
CA LYS A 379 2.03 26.63 -18.90
C LYS A 379 3.01 26.54 -17.72
N THR A 380 2.46 26.38 -16.51
CA THR A 380 3.24 26.10 -15.30
C THR A 380 3.64 24.63 -15.22
N LEU A 381 4.60 24.31 -14.35
CA LEU A 381 5.02 22.93 -14.08
C LEU A 381 4.05 22.22 -13.15
N SER A 382 3.40 22.94 -12.23
CA SER A 382 2.33 22.40 -11.36
C SER A 382 1.08 21.97 -12.15
N GLU A 383 0.79 22.61 -13.29
CA GLU A 383 -0.24 22.19 -14.25
C GLU A 383 0.07 20.88 -14.99
N CYS A 384 1.30 20.35 -14.88
CA CYS A 384 1.80 19.20 -15.62
C CYS A 384 2.05 17.98 -14.72
N VAL A 385 1.54 16.81 -15.10
CA VAL A 385 1.80 15.54 -14.40
C VAL A 385 2.37 14.47 -15.33
N ILE A 386 3.27 13.66 -14.80
CA ILE A 386 3.80 12.45 -15.43
C ILE A 386 3.24 11.24 -14.68
N LEU A 387 2.48 10.41 -15.39
CA LEU A 387 1.82 9.21 -14.87
C LEU A 387 2.41 7.94 -15.47
N TYR A 388 2.65 6.96 -14.60
CA TYR A 388 3.18 5.64 -14.97
C TYR A 388 2.48 4.51 -14.22
N ARG A 389 2.64 3.27 -14.70
CA ARG A 389 1.98 2.09 -14.12
C ARG A 389 2.70 1.54 -12.90
N THR A 390 4.02 1.71 -12.81
CA THR A 390 4.86 1.21 -11.70
C THR A 390 5.93 2.21 -11.29
N ASN A 391 6.25 2.30 -9.99
CA ASN A 391 7.29 3.20 -9.48
C ASN A 391 8.67 2.99 -10.12
N ALA A 392 8.97 1.79 -10.62
CA ALA A 392 10.25 1.50 -11.28
C ALA A 392 10.49 2.35 -12.54
N GLN A 393 9.43 2.87 -13.17
CA GLN A 393 9.53 3.75 -14.34
C GLN A 393 10.04 5.17 -14.00
N SER A 394 9.87 5.64 -12.76
CA SER A 394 10.26 7.00 -12.35
C SER A 394 11.76 7.29 -12.58
N ARG A 395 12.62 6.33 -12.27
CA ARG A 395 14.09 6.47 -12.34
C ARG A 395 14.60 7.04 -13.67
N ALA A 396 14.07 6.58 -14.81
CA ALA A 396 14.53 7.03 -16.13
C ALA A 396 14.16 8.50 -16.40
N ILE A 397 12.93 8.89 -16.06
CA ILE A 397 12.46 10.26 -16.23
C ILE A 397 13.08 11.23 -15.20
N GLU A 398 13.29 10.79 -13.96
CA GLU A 398 14.01 11.56 -12.93
C GLU A 398 15.45 11.90 -13.38
N GLU A 399 16.19 10.93 -13.92
CA GLU A 399 17.57 11.14 -14.39
C GLU A 399 17.66 12.23 -15.48
N VAL A 400 16.67 12.29 -16.39
CA VAL A 400 16.60 13.30 -17.45
C VAL A 400 16.10 14.65 -16.92
N LEU A 401 15.17 14.67 -15.95
CA LEU A 401 14.69 15.88 -15.28
C LEU A 401 15.81 16.59 -14.50
N VAL A 402 16.58 15.84 -13.70
CA VAL A 402 17.75 16.34 -12.95
C VAL A 402 18.78 16.92 -13.92
N ARG A 403 19.17 16.20 -14.98
CA ARG A 403 20.09 16.72 -16.01
C ARG A 403 19.57 17.98 -16.69
N SER A 404 18.26 18.06 -16.91
CA SER A 404 17.62 19.22 -17.54
C SER A 404 17.32 20.38 -16.57
N HIS A 405 17.69 20.25 -15.29
CA HIS A 405 17.43 21.25 -14.24
C HIS A 405 15.93 21.62 -14.12
N MET A 406 15.05 20.65 -14.36
CA MET A 406 13.60 20.81 -14.26
C MET A 406 13.14 20.36 -12.87
N PRO A 407 12.54 21.25 -12.05
CA PRO A 407 12.15 20.89 -10.69
C PRO A 407 10.92 19.96 -10.72
N TYR A 408 10.96 18.92 -9.89
CA TYR A 408 9.95 17.88 -9.87
C TYR A 408 9.69 17.38 -8.44
N THR A 409 8.51 16.78 -8.22
CA THR A 409 8.18 16.08 -6.97
C THR A 409 7.76 14.65 -7.29
N LEU A 410 8.48 13.68 -6.73
CA LEU A 410 8.13 12.26 -6.83
C LEU A 410 7.12 11.87 -5.74
N VAL A 411 5.91 11.50 -6.14
CA VAL A 411 4.82 11.15 -5.23
C VAL A 411 4.71 9.63 -5.10
N GLY A 412 4.80 9.14 -3.86
CA GLY A 412 4.85 7.70 -3.59
C GLY A 412 6.23 7.06 -3.84
N SER A 413 7.31 7.82 -3.63
CA SER A 413 8.69 7.31 -3.58
C SER A 413 8.93 6.39 -2.36
N THR A 414 10.18 6.14 -1.97
CA THR A 414 10.49 5.69 -0.61
C THR A 414 9.80 6.62 0.39
N ARG A 415 8.79 6.09 1.11
CA ARG A 415 7.88 6.92 1.89
C ARG A 415 8.67 7.70 2.93
N PHE A 416 8.32 8.97 3.16
CA PHE A 416 8.99 9.78 4.16
C PHE A 416 9.01 9.08 5.54
N TYR A 417 7.86 8.53 5.93
CA TYR A 417 7.69 7.75 7.17
C TYR A 417 8.26 6.32 7.13
N GLU A 418 8.73 5.82 5.97
CA GLU A 418 9.45 4.55 5.88
C GLU A 418 10.97 4.69 6.05
N ARG A 419 11.49 5.91 5.99
CA ARG A 419 12.92 6.19 6.19
C ARG A 419 13.36 5.74 7.59
N THR A 420 14.60 5.27 7.70
CA THR A 420 15.07 4.57 8.91
C THR A 420 15.04 5.49 10.13
N GLU A 421 15.55 6.71 9.95
CA GLU A 421 15.57 7.77 10.94
C GLU A 421 14.16 8.21 11.37
N ILE A 422 13.20 8.25 10.45
CA ILE A 422 11.81 8.63 10.77
C ILE A 422 11.09 7.50 11.50
N LYS A 423 11.27 6.23 11.06
CA LYS A 423 10.75 5.07 11.80
C LYS A 423 11.36 4.93 13.20
N ASP A 424 12.60 5.35 13.41
CA ASP A 424 13.20 5.41 14.75
C ASP A 424 12.44 6.40 15.63
N MET A 425 12.18 7.61 15.14
CA MET A 425 11.44 8.63 15.90
C MET A 425 9.98 8.22 16.17
N ILE A 426 9.30 7.66 15.17
CA ILE A 426 7.95 7.10 15.34
C ILE A 426 7.95 5.98 16.39
N ALA A 427 8.97 5.12 16.44
CA ALA A 427 9.05 4.09 17.48
C ALA A 427 9.22 4.68 18.88
N TYR A 428 10.01 5.74 19.07
CA TYR A 428 10.06 6.43 20.37
C TYR A 428 8.69 7.01 20.76
N LEU A 429 8.02 7.71 19.84
CA LEU A 429 6.69 8.28 20.09
C LEU A 429 5.63 7.21 20.38
N LYS A 430 5.60 6.11 19.60
CA LYS A 430 4.74 4.94 19.84
C LYS A 430 4.96 4.32 21.22
N LEU A 431 6.22 4.16 21.64
CA LEU A 431 6.55 3.57 22.95
C LEU A 431 6.20 4.49 24.13
N VAL A 432 6.30 5.80 23.94
CA VAL A 432 5.86 6.81 24.93
C VAL A 432 4.33 6.79 25.08
N TYR A 433 3.61 6.71 23.97
CA TYR A 433 2.14 6.62 23.96
C TYR A 433 1.61 5.28 24.49
N ASN A 434 2.26 4.17 24.12
CA ASN A 434 1.89 2.82 24.49
C ASN A 434 3.12 1.98 24.93
N PRO A 435 3.37 1.88 26.25
CA PRO A 435 4.42 1.04 26.83
C PRO A 435 4.38 -0.45 26.45
N LYS A 436 3.23 -0.96 25.97
CA LYS A 436 3.07 -2.36 25.57
C LYS A 436 3.56 -2.65 24.15
N ASP A 437 3.87 -1.64 23.34
CA ASP A 437 4.32 -1.83 21.95
C ASP A 437 5.71 -2.51 21.89
N GLY A 438 5.69 -3.84 21.70
CA GLY A 438 6.89 -4.63 21.52
C GLY A 438 7.65 -4.37 20.21
N GLN A 439 7.00 -3.89 19.14
CA GLN A 439 7.71 -3.56 17.88
C GLN A 439 8.51 -2.26 18.05
N ALA A 440 7.86 -1.22 18.58
CA ALA A 440 8.50 0.04 18.93
C ALA A 440 9.64 -0.16 19.94
N PHE A 441 9.41 -0.95 21.00
CA PHE A 441 10.46 -1.28 21.98
C PHE A 441 11.70 -1.91 21.31
N ASN A 442 11.50 -2.96 20.50
CA ASN A 442 12.60 -3.66 19.83
C ASN A 442 13.40 -2.76 18.88
N ARG A 443 12.76 -1.73 18.29
CA ARG A 443 13.43 -0.74 17.46
C ARG A 443 14.17 0.33 18.27
N ALA A 444 13.54 0.88 19.30
CA ALA A 444 14.06 2.01 20.08
C ALA A 444 15.20 1.62 21.05
N ILE A 445 15.13 0.43 21.67
CA ILE A 445 16.05 0.01 22.75
C ILE A 445 17.54 0.11 22.36
N ASN A 446 17.87 -0.22 21.11
CA ASN A 446 19.24 -0.28 20.60
C ASN A 446 19.59 0.82 19.58
N THR A 447 18.77 1.87 19.52
CA THR A 447 18.92 2.94 18.53
C THR A 447 18.86 4.31 19.22
N PRO A 448 19.99 4.90 19.66
CA PRO A 448 21.39 4.47 19.45
C PRO A 448 21.83 3.24 20.26
N LYS A 449 23.01 2.68 19.92
CA LYS A 449 23.55 1.46 20.54
C LYS A 449 23.82 1.65 22.04
N ARG A 450 23.05 0.97 22.89
CA ARG A 450 23.20 1.01 24.38
C ARG A 450 24.02 -0.16 24.96
N GLY A 451 24.67 -0.95 24.10
CA GLY A 451 25.41 -2.16 24.52
C GLY A 451 24.51 -3.34 24.92
N ILE A 452 23.22 -3.29 24.57
CA ILE A 452 22.23 -4.32 24.84
C ILE A 452 22.31 -5.35 23.70
N GLY A 453 22.72 -6.58 24.00
CA GLY A 453 22.86 -7.63 22.99
C GLY A 453 21.53 -8.23 22.56
N LYS A 454 21.50 -8.90 21.40
CA LYS A 454 20.33 -9.69 20.96
C LYS A 454 19.90 -10.71 22.02
N THR A 455 20.87 -11.38 22.65
CA THR A 455 20.65 -12.34 23.74
C THR A 455 20.09 -11.69 25.02
N THR A 456 20.35 -10.40 25.26
CA THR A 456 19.71 -9.63 26.34
C THR A 456 18.24 -9.41 26.01
N ILE A 457 17.92 -9.00 24.78
CA ILE A 457 16.53 -8.80 24.33
C ILE A 457 15.73 -10.10 24.38
N GLU A 458 16.31 -11.22 23.91
CA GLU A 458 15.69 -12.55 23.97
C GLU A 458 15.35 -12.96 25.43
N LYS A 459 16.19 -12.60 26.42
CA LYS A 459 15.90 -12.83 27.86
C LYS A 459 14.83 -11.91 28.42
N VAL A 460 14.84 -10.62 28.04
CA VAL A 460 13.79 -9.65 28.42
C VAL A 460 12.44 -10.08 27.86
N GLN A 461 12.40 -10.54 26.60
CA GLN A 461 11.19 -11.09 25.98
C GLN A 461 10.70 -12.34 26.72
N GLY A 462 11.58 -13.31 27.01
CA GLY A 462 11.20 -14.52 27.76
C GLY A 462 10.65 -14.22 29.15
N PHE A 463 11.20 -13.22 29.85
CA PHE A 463 10.68 -12.75 31.13
C PHE A 463 9.31 -12.08 30.98
N ALA A 464 9.16 -11.17 30.00
CA ALA A 464 7.89 -10.51 29.69
C ALA A 464 6.77 -11.54 29.39
N GLU A 465 7.07 -12.54 28.55
CA GLU A 465 6.15 -13.64 28.22
C GLU A 465 5.81 -14.51 29.44
N GLN A 466 6.78 -14.82 30.31
CA GLN A 466 6.56 -15.64 31.52
C GLN A 466 5.63 -14.96 32.54
N TYR A 467 5.78 -13.65 32.74
CA TYR A 467 5.03 -12.89 33.75
C TYR A 467 3.79 -12.17 33.20
N GLY A 468 3.56 -12.21 31.88
CA GLY A 468 2.41 -11.56 31.23
C GLY A 468 2.50 -10.03 31.22
N ILE A 469 3.71 -9.48 31.29
CA ILE A 469 3.99 -8.03 31.33
C ILE A 469 4.57 -7.54 29.99
N SER A 470 4.64 -6.23 29.79
CA SER A 470 5.31 -5.63 28.63
C SER A 470 6.84 -5.75 28.71
N MET A 471 7.51 -5.60 27.57
CA MET A 471 8.97 -5.55 27.52
C MET A 471 9.54 -4.34 28.29
N LEU A 472 8.80 -3.23 28.39
CA LEU A 472 9.22 -2.06 29.16
C LEU A 472 9.16 -2.33 30.67
N GLU A 473 8.07 -2.92 31.17
CA GLU A 473 7.93 -3.32 32.59
C GLU A 473 8.96 -4.39 32.98
N ALA A 474 9.32 -5.28 32.05
CA ALA A 474 10.44 -6.22 32.24
C ALA A 474 11.79 -5.50 32.38
N CYS A 475 12.00 -4.34 31.73
CA CYS A 475 13.21 -3.52 31.90
C CYS A 475 13.25 -2.77 33.24
N GLU A 476 12.10 -2.36 33.77
CA GLU A 476 12.00 -1.84 35.15
C GLU A 476 12.38 -2.94 36.17
N SER A 477 12.03 -4.18 35.85
CA SER A 477 12.38 -5.37 36.64
C SER A 477 13.74 -6.01 36.28
N ALA A 478 14.63 -5.32 35.54
CA ALA A 478 15.85 -5.93 34.98
C ALA A 478 16.80 -6.59 36.00
N LEU A 479 16.79 -6.14 37.26
CA LEU A 479 17.54 -6.75 38.36
C LEU A 479 17.06 -8.18 38.71
N GLN A 480 15.81 -8.51 38.40
CA GLN A 480 15.21 -9.83 38.65
C GLN A 480 15.45 -10.82 37.49
N ILE A 481 15.83 -10.31 36.31
CA ILE A 481 16.11 -11.14 35.14
C ILE A 481 17.46 -11.85 35.33
N ARG A 482 17.41 -13.18 35.37
CA ARG A 482 18.59 -14.03 35.57
C ARG A 482 19.57 -13.91 34.40
N ASP A 483 20.86 -14.10 34.70
CA ASP A 483 21.93 -14.19 33.72
C ASP A 483 22.09 -12.95 32.81
N LEU A 484 21.74 -11.76 33.31
CA LEU A 484 22.13 -10.48 32.74
C LEU A 484 23.41 -9.95 33.41
N SER A 485 24.24 -9.24 32.65
CA SER A 485 25.39 -8.53 33.23
C SER A 485 24.93 -7.24 33.93
N PRO A 486 25.62 -6.75 34.97
CA PRO A 486 25.25 -5.51 35.65
C PRO A 486 25.15 -4.30 34.71
N LYS A 487 26.02 -4.24 33.68
CA LYS A 487 25.97 -3.21 32.63
C LYS A 487 24.70 -3.30 31.77
N ALA A 488 24.25 -4.52 31.44
CA ALA A 488 23.00 -4.72 30.71
C ALA A 488 21.79 -4.38 31.57
N GLN A 489 21.79 -4.77 32.86
CA GLN A 489 20.73 -4.41 33.81
C GLN A 489 20.59 -2.89 33.93
N GLN A 490 21.69 -2.18 34.20
CA GLN A 490 21.70 -0.72 34.29
C GLN A 490 21.17 -0.07 33.00
N GLY A 491 21.66 -0.50 31.82
CA GLY A 491 21.21 0.06 30.54
C GLY A 491 19.72 -0.17 30.22
N LEU A 492 19.12 -1.27 30.72
CA LEU A 492 17.68 -1.52 30.61
C LEU A 492 16.88 -0.60 31.56
N THR A 493 17.33 -0.48 32.82
CA THR A 493 16.68 0.38 33.82
C THR A 493 16.79 1.87 33.46
N ASP A 494 17.95 2.32 32.96
CA ASP A 494 18.16 3.69 32.47
C ASP A 494 17.25 4.02 31.27
N PHE A 495 17.03 3.06 30.37
CA PHE A 495 16.12 3.21 29.23
C PHE A 495 14.66 3.27 29.68
N ALA A 496 14.24 2.38 30.59
CA ALA A 496 12.89 2.41 31.14
C ALA A 496 12.61 3.75 31.87
N GLY A 497 13.57 4.23 32.67
CA GLY A 497 13.50 5.53 33.32
C GLY A 497 13.39 6.70 32.34
N GLN A 498 14.15 6.68 31.24
CA GLN A 498 14.02 7.68 30.16
C GLN A 498 12.62 7.68 29.55
N VAL A 499 12.07 6.51 29.18
CA VAL A 499 10.72 6.41 28.63
C VAL A 499 9.68 6.97 29.60
N ARG A 500 9.73 6.62 30.89
CA ARG A 500 8.82 7.19 31.91
C ARG A 500 8.89 8.71 32.01
N ARG A 501 10.08 9.33 31.90
CA ARG A 501 10.21 10.80 31.85
C ARG A 501 9.53 11.39 30.62
N TRP A 502 9.69 10.76 29.44
CA TRP A 502 9.03 11.20 28.22
C TRP A 502 7.50 11.02 28.28
N GLN A 503 6.99 9.96 28.94
CA GLN A 503 5.54 9.81 29.18
C GLN A 503 4.98 10.97 30.01
N ASN A 504 5.70 11.39 31.06
CA ASN A 504 5.29 12.52 31.89
C ASN A 504 5.36 13.86 31.13
N ALA A 505 6.35 14.04 30.24
CA ALA A 505 6.47 15.22 29.38
C ALA A 505 5.35 15.27 28.32
N ALA A 506 5.01 14.14 27.70
CA ALA A 506 3.96 14.03 26.69
C ALA A 506 2.56 14.44 27.17
N ALA A 507 2.32 14.49 28.49
CA ALA A 507 1.06 14.95 29.07
C ALA A 507 0.93 16.49 29.19
N VAL A 508 2.02 17.24 28.99
CA VAL A 508 2.08 18.71 29.22
C VAL A 508 2.84 19.50 28.15
N SER A 509 3.48 18.82 27.20
CA SER A 509 4.29 19.42 26.12
C SER A 509 3.65 19.18 24.76
N ALA A 510 3.94 20.06 23.80
CA ALA A 510 3.58 19.82 22.41
C ALA A 510 4.34 18.60 21.84
N VAL A 511 3.84 18.01 20.76
CA VAL A 511 4.45 16.83 20.13
C VAL A 511 5.82 17.15 19.53
N SER A 512 5.98 18.34 18.97
CA SER A 512 7.23 18.88 18.45
C SER A 512 8.26 19.11 19.57
N GLU A 513 7.84 19.59 20.74
CA GLU A 513 8.67 19.75 21.93
C GLU A 513 9.11 18.39 22.51
N LEU A 514 8.18 17.44 22.61
CA LEU A 514 8.44 16.06 23.05
C LEU A 514 9.46 15.38 22.12
N LEU A 515 9.32 15.54 20.80
CA LEU A 515 10.24 15.00 19.81
C LEU A 515 11.63 15.63 19.94
N LEU A 516 11.73 16.95 20.14
CA LEU A 516 13.00 17.64 20.39
C LEU A 516 13.67 17.18 21.69
N LEU A 517 12.89 16.98 22.77
CA LEU A 517 13.37 16.43 24.04
C LEU A 517 13.96 15.02 23.86
N ILE A 518 13.24 14.13 23.16
CA ILE A 518 13.70 12.76 22.86
C ILE A 518 15.00 12.80 22.04
N LEU A 519 15.04 13.62 20.97
CA LEU A 519 16.22 13.78 20.10
C LEU A 519 17.47 14.22 20.87
N ALA A 520 17.30 15.14 21.83
CA ALA A 520 18.36 15.63 22.69
C ALA A 520 18.81 14.57 23.71
N ASP A 521 17.88 13.96 24.45
CA ASP A 521 18.17 12.93 25.47
C ASP A 521 18.92 11.72 24.86
N ILE A 522 18.48 11.23 23.70
CA ILE A 522 19.11 10.08 23.04
C ILE A 522 20.32 10.48 22.17
N LYS A 523 20.63 11.78 22.04
CA LYS A 523 21.72 12.31 21.22
C LYS A 523 21.68 11.84 19.76
N TYR A 524 20.49 11.82 19.15
CA TYR A 524 20.29 11.21 17.84
C TYR A 524 21.07 11.92 16.72
N ILE A 525 21.15 13.25 16.77
CA ILE A 525 21.89 14.05 15.79
C ILE A 525 23.40 13.79 15.90
N GLU A 526 23.96 13.74 17.11
CA GLU A 526 25.38 13.37 17.34
C GLU A 526 25.69 11.98 16.74
N LYS A 527 24.76 11.02 16.88
CA LYS A 527 24.87 9.67 16.29
C LYS A 527 24.87 9.70 14.75
N LEU A 528 24.01 10.49 14.12
CA LEU A 528 24.00 10.66 12.65
C LEU A 528 25.27 11.36 12.14
N GLU A 529 25.76 12.38 12.85
CA GLU A 529 27.03 13.05 12.50
C GLU A 529 28.25 12.12 12.61
N GLN A 530 28.28 11.26 13.63
CA GLN A 530 29.34 10.25 13.78
C GLN A 530 29.25 9.22 12.65
N GLU A 531 28.06 8.73 12.32
CA GLU A 531 27.85 7.84 11.17
C GLU A 531 28.35 8.49 9.86
N ALA A 532 28.05 9.77 9.62
CA ALA A 532 28.55 10.51 8.46
C ALA A 532 30.08 10.56 8.39
N LYS A 533 30.73 10.89 9.51
CA LYS A 533 32.19 11.02 9.64
C LYS A 533 32.91 9.67 9.48
N GLU A 534 32.36 8.59 10.06
CA GLU A 534 32.99 7.26 10.04
C GLU A 534 32.80 6.52 8.72
N SER A 535 31.62 6.61 8.10
CA SER A 535 31.27 5.81 6.92
C SER A 535 31.56 6.47 5.57
N LYS A 536 31.84 7.79 5.55
CA LYS A 536 31.83 8.63 4.34
C LYS A 536 30.48 8.58 3.58
N ASP A 537 29.40 8.26 4.27
CA ASP A 537 28.05 8.25 3.69
C ASP A 537 27.54 9.69 3.55
N GLU A 538 27.67 10.27 2.36
CA GLU A 538 27.13 11.59 2.02
C GLU A 538 25.61 11.70 2.30
N LEU A 539 24.89 10.57 2.29
CA LEU A 539 23.45 10.51 2.60
C LEU A 539 23.14 10.74 4.08
N ALA A 540 24.12 10.65 4.98
CA ALA A 540 23.90 10.82 6.42
C ALA A 540 23.54 12.27 6.80
N LEU A 541 24.00 13.27 6.03
CA LEU A 541 23.56 14.67 6.18
C LEU A 541 22.06 14.81 5.84
N GLY A 542 21.61 14.19 4.75
CA GLY A 542 20.19 14.15 4.38
C GLY A 542 19.29 13.48 5.42
N ARG A 543 19.81 12.56 6.26
CA ARG A 543 19.04 12.01 7.39
C ARG A 543 18.81 13.05 8.49
N ILE A 544 19.74 13.98 8.71
CA ILE A 544 19.58 15.08 9.68
C ILE A 544 18.48 16.03 9.18
N GLU A 545 18.51 16.38 7.89
CA GLU A 545 17.47 17.20 7.24
C GLU A 545 16.09 16.52 7.35
N ASN A 546 15.99 15.21 7.13
CA ASN A 546 14.74 14.46 7.29
C ASN A 546 14.20 14.51 8.73
N VAL A 547 15.06 14.38 9.74
CA VAL A 547 14.66 14.48 11.15
C VAL A 547 14.20 15.88 11.50
N GLN A 548 14.86 16.93 10.98
CA GLN A 548 14.42 18.31 11.13
C GLN A 548 13.05 18.53 10.47
N GLU A 549 12.83 17.99 9.27
CA GLU A 549 11.55 18.09 8.59
C GLU A 549 10.43 17.33 9.32
N PHE A 550 10.74 16.21 10.00
CA PHE A 550 9.76 15.53 10.84
C PHE A 550 9.35 16.35 12.07
N VAL A 551 10.24 17.19 12.60
CA VAL A 551 9.88 18.20 13.63
C VAL A 551 9.00 19.31 13.03
N ASN A 552 9.25 19.74 11.78
CA ASN A 552 8.38 20.70 11.10
C ASN A 552 6.97 20.13 10.86
N VAL A 553 6.87 18.86 10.44
CA VAL A 553 5.59 18.14 10.28
C VAL A 553 4.82 18.04 11.60
N ALA A 554 5.51 17.89 12.74
CA ALA A 554 4.87 17.93 14.06
C ALA A 554 4.29 19.31 14.39
N LYS A 555 4.99 20.39 14.04
CA LYS A 555 4.49 21.78 14.23
C LYS A 555 3.32 22.12 13.30
N GLU A 556 3.42 21.79 12.01
CA GLU A 556 2.33 21.99 11.05
C GLU A 556 1.08 21.16 11.44
N PHE A 557 1.28 20.00 12.07
CA PHE A 557 0.17 19.27 12.69
C PHE A 557 -0.47 20.04 13.86
N GLU A 558 0.33 20.60 14.77
CA GLU A 558 -0.13 21.36 15.93
C GLU A 558 -0.96 22.60 15.54
N ASP A 559 -0.58 23.29 14.46
CA ASP A 559 -1.29 24.46 13.94
C ASP A 559 -2.65 24.12 13.27
N ILE A 560 -2.82 22.91 12.75
CA ILE A 560 -3.97 22.50 11.91
C ILE A 560 -4.95 21.57 12.66
N ALA A 561 -4.49 20.84 13.67
CA ALA A 561 -5.28 19.80 14.32
C ALA A 561 -6.34 20.37 15.27
N ASP A 562 -7.56 19.82 15.20
CA ASP A 562 -8.63 20.17 16.14
C ASP A 562 -8.30 19.73 17.58
N GLU A 563 -7.58 18.61 17.71
CA GLU A 563 -7.05 18.01 18.95
C GLU A 563 -5.54 17.74 18.72
N PRO A 564 -4.62 18.68 19.05
CA PRO A 564 -3.19 18.59 18.73
C PRO A 564 -2.40 17.72 19.73
N ASP A 565 -2.86 16.50 19.98
CA ASP A 565 -2.23 15.56 20.91
C ASP A 565 -1.40 14.46 20.21
N LEU A 566 -0.65 13.70 21.02
CA LEU A 566 0.21 12.62 20.55
C LEU A 566 -0.57 11.47 19.89
N ASP A 567 -1.80 11.21 20.34
CA ASP A 567 -2.65 10.18 19.74
C ASP A 567 -3.04 10.56 18.31
N SER A 568 -3.55 11.78 18.16
CA SER A 568 -4.01 12.34 16.90
C SER A 568 -2.85 12.48 15.92
N PHE A 569 -1.64 12.81 16.40
CA PHE A 569 -0.43 12.82 15.58
C PHE A 569 -0.03 11.42 15.10
N LEU A 570 0.07 10.43 16.01
CA LEU A 570 0.44 9.05 15.67
C LEU A 570 -0.61 8.40 14.75
N THR A 571 -1.89 8.67 15.00
CA THR A 571 -3.00 8.23 14.17
C THR A 571 -2.92 8.88 12.78
N ARG A 572 -2.66 10.20 12.70
CA ARG A 572 -2.46 10.89 11.41
C ARG A 572 -1.28 10.31 10.64
N ILE A 573 -0.09 10.17 11.24
CA ILE A 573 1.08 9.56 10.57
C ILE A 573 0.77 8.15 10.07
N SER A 574 0.10 7.34 10.89
CA SER A 574 -0.24 5.96 10.52
C SER A 574 -1.23 5.91 9.36
N LEU A 575 -2.15 6.87 9.25
CA LEU A 575 -3.17 6.92 8.20
C LEU A 575 -2.73 7.70 6.95
N VAL A 576 -1.74 8.59 7.05
CA VAL A 576 -1.27 9.46 5.98
C VAL A 576 -0.62 8.66 4.85
N SER A 577 -0.99 9.01 3.63
CA SER A 577 -0.41 8.51 2.39
C SER A 577 0.61 9.49 1.82
N ASP A 578 1.51 9.00 0.97
CA ASP A 578 2.54 9.84 0.32
C ASP A 578 1.96 10.98 -0.54
N LEU A 579 0.66 10.90 -0.92
CA LEU A 579 -0.08 11.93 -1.64
C LEU A 579 -0.48 13.12 -0.77
N ASP A 580 -0.66 12.90 0.53
CA ASP A 580 -1.16 13.91 1.46
C ASP A 580 -0.06 14.91 1.86
N ALA A 581 1.21 14.55 1.69
CA ALA A 581 2.37 15.41 1.99
C ALA A 581 2.82 16.30 0.82
N VAL A 582 2.26 16.12 -0.38
CA VAL A 582 2.73 16.84 -1.58
C VAL A 582 1.94 18.13 -1.77
N LYS A 583 2.63 19.26 -1.56
CA LYS A 583 2.13 20.60 -1.90
C LYS A 583 1.88 20.70 -3.40
N MET A 584 0.62 20.86 -3.78
CA MET A 584 0.19 20.87 -5.19
C MET A 584 0.50 22.20 -5.88
N ASP A 585 0.57 23.28 -5.11
CA ASP A 585 0.74 24.66 -5.60
C ASP A 585 2.20 25.03 -5.94
N GLU A 586 3.18 24.20 -5.55
CA GLU A 586 4.59 24.41 -5.90
C GLU A 586 4.85 24.16 -7.39
N ASP A 587 5.44 25.14 -8.10
CA ASP A 587 5.76 25.09 -9.55
C ASP A 587 6.80 24.01 -9.90
N THR A 588 6.35 22.76 -9.87
CA THR A 588 7.16 21.54 -9.92
C THR A 588 6.38 20.45 -10.64
N ILE A 589 7.06 19.69 -11.50
CA ILE A 589 6.42 18.61 -12.26
C ILE A 589 6.08 17.48 -11.29
N LYS A 590 4.83 17.04 -11.22
CA LYS A 590 4.44 15.94 -10.34
C LYS A 590 4.62 14.59 -11.05
N LEU A 591 5.38 13.67 -10.46
CA LEU A 591 5.60 12.30 -10.94
C LEU A 591 4.84 11.35 -10.02
N MET A 592 3.92 10.54 -10.55
CA MET A 592 3.14 9.61 -9.72
C MET A 592 2.63 8.39 -10.48
N THR A 593 2.18 7.37 -9.75
CA THR A 593 1.48 6.25 -10.38
C THR A 593 0.06 6.63 -10.79
N LEU A 594 -0.48 5.94 -11.79
CA LEU A 594 -1.89 6.02 -12.17
C LEU A 594 -2.86 5.84 -10.98
N HIS A 595 -2.53 4.95 -10.03
CA HIS A 595 -3.31 4.74 -8.81
C HIS A 595 -3.26 5.94 -7.87
N GLY A 596 -2.10 6.63 -7.80
CA GLY A 596 -1.94 7.82 -6.98
C GLY A 596 -2.61 9.06 -7.58
N ALA A 597 -2.81 9.10 -8.90
CA ALA A 597 -3.49 10.19 -9.56
C ALA A 597 -5.02 10.20 -9.37
N LYS A 598 -5.62 9.15 -8.80
CA LYS A 598 -7.06 9.09 -8.56
C LYS A 598 -7.52 10.27 -7.68
N GLY A 599 -8.70 10.81 -8.00
CA GLY A 599 -9.22 12.07 -7.43
C GLY A 599 -8.67 13.33 -8.10
N LEU A 600 -7.39 13.36 -8.48
CA LEU A 600 -6.70 14.56 -8.99
C LEU A 600 -7.14 14.96 -10.42
N GLU A 601 -6.70 16.15 -10.84
CA GLU A 601 -6.82 16.72 -12.18
C GLU A 601 -5.63 17.62 -12.51
N PHE A 602 -5.24 17.66 -13.78
CA PHE A 602 -4.11 18.45 -14.29
C PHE A 602 -4.44 18.96 -15.69
N SER A 603 -3.95 20.15 -16.05
CA SER A 603 -4.10 20.68 -17.41
C SER A 603 -3.42 19.78 -18.45
N VAL A 604 -2.23 19.27 -18.13
CA VAL A 604 -1.44 18.41 -19.01
C VAL A 604 -1.09 17.09 -18.31
N VAL A 605 -1.37 15.97 -18.97
CA VAL A 605 -1.03 14.63 -18.50
C VAL A 605 -0.13 13.93 -19.53
N PHE A 606 0.97 13.37 -19.06
CA PHE A 606 1.80 12.42 -19.80
C PHE A 606 1.57 11.00 -19.26
N LEU A 607 1.09 10.07 -20.10
CA LEU A 607 0.95 8.64 -19.78
C LEU A 607 2.14 7.86 -20.37
N MET A 608 3.09 7.45 -19.52
CA MET A 608 4.34 6.79 -19.94
C MET A 608 4.31 5.26 -19.88
N GLY A 609 5.02 4.62 -20.81
CA GLY A 609 5.20 3.18 -20.90
C GLY A 609 3.94 2.40 -21.26
N LEU A 610 3.21 2.87 -22.28
CA LEU A 610 1.97 2.22 -22.75
C LEU A 610 2.27 0.98 -23.62
N GLU A 611 2.85 -0.04 -22.98
CA GLU A 611 3.41 -1.27 -23.57
C GLU A 611 2.73 -2.53 -22.98
N GLU A 612 2.46 -3.55 -23.79
CA GLU A 612 2.00 -4.86 -23.29
C GLU A 612 3.00 -5.46 -22.29
N GLY A 613 2.49 -5.96 -21.17
CA GLY A 613 3.29 -6.50 -20.07
C GLY A 613 3.73 -5.44 -19.04
N LEU A 614 3.76 -4.16 -19.42
CA LEU A 614 3.96 -3.02 -18.51
C LEU A 614 2.63 -2.36 -18.17
N PHE A 615 1.88 -1.91 -19.17
CA PHE A 615 0.53 -1.37 -19.07
C PHE A 615 -0.31 -1.72 -20.33
N PRO A 616 -1.08 -2.83 -20.32
CA PRO A 616 -1.45 -3.62 -19.14
C PRO A 616 -0.30 -4.41 -18.52
N HIS A 617 -0.28 -4.46 -17.19
CA HIS A 617 0.75 -5.16 -16.44
C HIS A 617 0.66 -6.68 -16.63
N ILE A 618 1.80 -7.36 -16.81
CA ILE A 618 1.90 -8.79 -17.19
C ILE A 618 1.00 -9.77 -16.40
N ARG A 619 0.69 -9.45 -15.14
CA ARG A 619 -0.19 -10.26 -14.28
C ARG A 619 -1.68 -10.21 -14.63
N SER A 620 -2.15 -9.23 -15.39
CA SER A 620 -3.56 -9.14 -15.80
C SER A 620 -3.85 -9.91 -17.09
N LEU A 621 -2.82 -10.31 -17.85
CA LEU A 621 -2.98 -10.89 -19.19
C LEU A 621 -3.74 -12.23 -19.17
N ASP A 622 -3.61 -13.01 -18.09
CA ASP A 622 -4.24 -14.32 -17.92
C ASP A 622 -5.67 -14.26 -17.34
N SER A 623 -6.18 -13.07 -17.01
CA SER A 623 -7.45 -12.90 -16.29
C SER A 623 -8.33 -11.80 -16.90
N PRO A 624 -9.52 -12.12 -17.45
CA PRO A 624 -10.42 -11.13 -18.01
C PRO A 624 -10.81 -10.00 -17.03
N SER A 625 -11.09 -10.32 -15.76
CA SER A 625 -11.46 -9.31 -14.76
C SER A 625 -10.29 -8.39 -14.39
N ALA A 626 -9.06 -8.92 -14.28
CA ALA A 626 -7.87 -8.10 -14.08
C ALA A 626 -7.55 -7.24 -15.31
N MET A 627 -7.88 -7.72 -16.51
CA MET A 627 -7.77 -6.95 -17.75
C MET A 627 -8.77 -5.79 -17.77
N GLU A 628 -10.01 -6.00 -17.32
CA GLU A 628 -11.00 -4.92 -17.16
C GLU A 628 -10.56 -3.87 -16.13
N GLU A 629 -9.92 -4.27 -15.03
CA GLU A 629 -9.37 -3.34 -14.03
C GLU A 629 -8.22 -2.50 -14.59
N GLU A 630 -7.30 -3.06 -15.39
CA GLU A 630 -6.27 -2.26 -16.07
C GLU A 630 -6.89 -1.29 -17.10
N ARG A 631 -8.04 -1.61 -17.73
CA ARG A 631 -8.79 -0.62 -18.53
C ARG A 631 -9.41 0.48 -17.68
N ARG A 632 -10.01 0.16 -16.53
CA ARG A 632 -10.47 1.17 -15.55
C ARG A 632 -9.31 2.08 -15.12
N LEU A 633 -8.12 1.53 -14.93
CA LEU A 633 -6.91 2.29 -14.61
C LEU A 633 -6.46 3.21 -15.76
N MET A 634 -6.57 2.77 -17.02
CA MET A 634 -6.29 3.60 -18.19
C MET A 634 -7.33 4.73 -18.33
N TYR A 635 -8.61 4.40 -18.15
CA TYR A 635 -9.72 5.37 -18.09
C TYR A 635 -9.50 6.42 -16.99
N VAL A 636 -9.08 6.01 -15.78
CA VAL A 636 -8.71 6.93 -14.69
C VAL A 636 -7.57 7.85 -15.13
N GLY A 637 -6.49 7.30 -15.72
CA GLY A 637 -5.35 8.06 -16.23
C GLY A 637 -5.72 9.12 -17.27
N VAL A 638 -6.46 8.72 -18.31
CA VAL A 638 -6.96 9.62 -19.37
C VAL A 638 -7.84 10.73 -18.78
N THR A 639 -8.76 10.39 -17.86
CA THR A 639 -9.68 11.35 -17.23
C THR A 639 -9.05 12.24 -16.14
N ARG A 640 -7.72 12.17 -15.95
CA ARG A 640 -6.97 13.19 -15.17
C ARG A 640 -6.68 14.44 -16.02
N ALA A 641 -6.66 14.30 -17.35
CA ALA A 641 -6.30 15.37 -18.27
C ALA A 641 -7.46 16.34 -18.49
N ALA A 642 -7.22 17.63 -18.28
CA ALA A 642 -8.20 18.68 -18.49
C ALA A 642 -8.09 19.33 -19.89
N ASP A 643 -6.87 19.56 -20.39
CA ASP A 643 -6.63 20.26 -21.67
C ASP A 643 -5.89 19.38 -22.68
N LEU A 644 -4.74 18.81 -22.28
CA LEU A 644 -3.80 18.09 -23.14
C LEU A 644 -3.48 16.70 -22.60
N LEU A 645 -3.46 15.71 -23.50
CA LEU A 645 -3.08 14.33 -23.22
C LEU A 645 -1.93 13.91 -24.13
N TYR A 646 -0.83 13.49 -23.52
CA TYR A 646 0.31 12.86 -24.16
C TYR A 646 0.39 11.39 -23.74
N ILE A 647 0.67 10.52 -24.69
CA ILE A 647 0.82 9.07 -24.51
C ILE A 647 2.18 8.69 -25.08
N THR A 648 2.99 7.94 -24.33
CA THR A 648 4.30 7.49 -24.80
C THR A 648 4.49 6.00 -24.59
N LEU A 649 5.27 5.40 -25.48
CA LEU A 649 5.73 4.03 -25.43
C LEU A 649 7.14 3.96 -25.99
N SER A 650 7.95 3.02 -25.52
CA SER A 650 9.27 2.72 -26.07
C SER A 650 9.21 1.44 -26.91
N ARG A 651 10.11 1.27 -27.90
CA ARG A 651 10.31 0.03 -28.68
C ARG A 651 11.15 -1.03 -27.97
N LYS A 652 11.97 -0.57 -27.02
CA LYS A 652 12.83 -1.38 -26.15
C LYS A 652 12.70 -0.83 -24.74
N ARG A 653 12.82 -1.69 -23.74
CA ARG A 653 12.94 -1.27 -22.35
C ARG A 653 13.86 -2.21 -21.59
N MET A 654 14.71 -1.68 -20.72
CA MET A 654 15.52 -2.49 -19.82
C MET A 654 14.64 -2.97 -18.64
N LEU A 655 14.21 -4.23 -18.71
CA LEU A 655 13.40 -4.86 -17.68
C LEU A 655 14.24 -5.83 -16.83
N MET A 656 13.96 -5.87 -15.53
CA MET A 656 14.61 -6.81 -14.61
C MET A 656 13.93 -8.17 -14.68
N GLN A 657 14.59 -9.16 -15.29
CA GLN A 657 14.03 -10.49 -15.47
C GLN A 657 14.04 -11.25 -14.12
N ARG A 658 12.87 -11.70 -13.66
CA ARG A 658 12.75 -12.50 -12.43
C ARG A 658 13.01 -13.97 -12.72
N GLY A 659 14.05 -14.53 -12.09
CA GLY A 659 14.43 -15.94 -12.21
C GLY A 659 15.66 -16.27 -11.34
N ALA A 660 16.14 -17.52 -11.44
CA ALA A 660 17.35 -17.99 -10.78
C ALA A 660 18.61 -17.45 -11.50
N GLY A 661 18.84 -16.14 -11.36
CA GLY A 661 19.76 -15.37 -12.17
C GLY A 661 19.09 -14.07 -12.61
N ALA A 662 18.80 -13.19 -11.63
CA ALA A 662 18.23 -11.89 -11.92
C ALA A 662 19.22 -11.07 -12.75
N SER A 663 18.86 -10.79 -14.01
CA SER A 663 19.64 -10.00 -14.94
C SER A 663 18.75 -8.91 -15.53
N PHE A 664 19.38 -7.79 -15.89
CA PHE A 664 18.75 -6.77 -16.71
C PHE A 664 18.88 -7.16 -18.18
N SER A 665 17.77 -7.15 -18.90
CA SER A 665 17.75 -7.41 -20.34
C SER A 665 16.97 -6.31 -21.05
N SER A 666 17.54 -5.76 -22.12
CA SER A 666 16.83 -4.87 -23.03
C SER A 666 15.91 -5.71 -23.92
N THR A 667 14.64 -5.83 -23.53
CA THR A 667 13.63 -6.55 -24.31
C THR A 667 12.92 -5.63 -25.27
N TYR A 668 12.64 -6.11 -26.48
CA TYR A 668 11.65 -5.46 -27.35
C TYR A 668 10.27 -5.54 -26.71
N THR A 669 9.55 -4.43 -26.79
CA THR A 669 8.21 -4.24 -26.24
C THR A 669 7.18 -4.36 -27.36
N ILE A 670 5.91 -4.54 -26.98
CA ILE A 670 4.78 -4.53 -27.93
C ILE A 670 3.87 -3.36 -27.53
N PRO A 671 3.40 -2.51 -28.46
CA PRO A 671 2.44 -1.44 -28.14
C PRO A 671 1.18 -1.99 -27.45
N SER A 672 0.75 -1.34 -26.37
CA SER A 672 -0.42 -1.74 -25.59
C SER A 672 -1.68 -1.89 -26.44
N ARG A 673 -2.50 -2.91 -26.16
CA ARG A 673 -3.84 -3.07 -26.75
C ARG A 673 -4.73 -1.84 -26.57
N PHE A 674 -4.55 -1.06 -25.51
CA PHE A 674 -5.35 0.15 -25.25
C PHE A 674 -5.22 1.18 -26.39
N LEU A 675 -4.09 1.22 -27.11
CA LEU A 675 -3.92 2.07 -28.31
C LEU A 675 -4.82 1.65 -29.49
N LYS A 676 -5.23 0.37 -29.54
CA LYS A 676 -6.14 -0.18 -30.58
C LYS A 676 -7.61 -0.04 -30.19
N GLU A 677 -7.90 0.09 -28.90
CA GLU A 677 -9.24 0.28 -28.34
C GLU A 677 -9.71 1.75 -28.48
N ILE A 678 -8.80 2.70 -28.72
CA ILE A 678 -9.11 4.12 -28.95
C ILE A 678 -9.65 4.33 -30.38
N THR A 679 -10.76 5.09 -30.52
CA THR A 679 -11.38 5.35 -31.82
C THR A 679 -10.40 6.01 -32.80
N PRO A 680 -10.31 5.53 -34.07
CA PRO A 680 -9.39 6.08 -35.07
C PRO A 680 -9.56 7.59 -35.28
N GLY A 681 -8.43 8.29 -35.37
CA GLY A 681 -8.40 9.73 -35.62
C GLY A 681 -8.42 10.61 -34.35
N LEU A 682 -8.62 10.06 -33.15
CA LEU A 682 -8.47 10.80 -31.88
C LEU A 682 -7.01 10.98 -31.44
N ILE A 683 -6.11 10.13 -31.96
CA ILE A 683 -4.66 10.17 -31.71
C ILE A 683 -3.94 10.84 -32.90
N GLN A 684 -2.85 11.54 -32.60
CA GLN A 684 -1.88 12.09 -33.55
C GLN A 684 -0.46 11.60 -33.22
N GLY A 685 0.40 11.41 -34.22
CA GLY A 685 1.81 11.02 -34.03
C GLY A 685 2.09 9.51 -34.04
N TYR A 686 1.09 8.68 -33.72
CA TYR A 686 1.15 7.23 -33.83
C TYR A 686 0.19 6.72 -34.90
N TYR A 687 0.74 6.03 -35.91
CA TYR A 687 -0.04 5.27 -36.88
C TYR A 687 0.13 3.79 -36.54
N PRO A 688 -0.91 3.09 -36.06
CA PRO A 688 -0.82 1.65 -35.87
C PRO A 688 -0.57 1.01 -37.23
N THR A 689 0.65 0.53 -37.47
CA THR A 689 0.97 -0.25 -38.66
C THR A 689 0.00 -1.43 -38.71
N ALA A 690 -0.81 -1.48 -39.76
CA ALA A 690 -1.73 -2.59 -39.99
C ALA A 690 -0.96 -3.91 -39.89
N THR A 691 -1.55 -4.88 -39.18
CA THR A 691 -1.15 -6.29 -39.04
C THR A 691 0.25 -6.66 -39.55
N PRO A 692 1.21 -7.05 -38.69
CA PRO A 692 2.47 -7.62 -39.15
C PRO A 692 2.18 -8.75 -40.14
N ASN A 693 2.69 -8.64 -41.37
CA ASN A 693 2.54 -9.71 -42.33
C ASN A 693 3.22 -10.97 -41.75
N PRO A 694 2.60 -12.15 -41.80
CA PRO A 694 3.18 -13.38 -41.26
C PRO A 694 4.53 -13.80 -41.90
N THR A 695 5.00 -13.09 -42.92
CA THR A 695 6.22 -13.34 -43.69
C THR A 695 7.50 -12.82 -43.01
N ASP A 696 7.41 -11.81 -42.13
CA ASP A 696 8.60 -11.20 -41.51
C ASP A 696 9.19 -12.04 -40.35
N TYR A 697 8.63 -13.22 -40.07
CA TYR A 697 9.15 -14.20 -39.12
C TYR A 697 9.92 -15.38 -39.77
N SER A 698 10.40 -15.20 -41.01
CA SER A 698 11.24 -16.18 -41.72
C SER A 698 12.75 -15.87 -41.69
N GLY A 699 13.23 -15.25 -40.61
CA GLY A 699 14.65 -15.19 -40.28
C GLY A 699 15.15 -16.50 -39.66
N GLN A 700 15.50 -17.49 -40.47
CA GLN A 700 16.14 -18.73 -39.98
C GLN A 700 17.51 -18.42 -39.37
N GLY A 701 17.60 -18.40 -38.04
CA GLY A 701 18.85 -18.44 -37.30
C GLY A 701 19.46 -19.85 -37.33
N GLU A 702 20.17 -20.18 -38.40
CA GLU A 702 20.88 -21.46 -38.51
C GLU A 702 22.13 -21.46 -37.62
N PHE A 703 22.13 -22.27 -36.56
CA PHE A 703 23.24 -22.39 -35.60
C PHE A 703 24.42 -23.17 -36.20
N GLY A 704 25.31 -22.46 -36.89
CA GLY A 704 26.60 -22.98 -37.33
C GLY A 704 27.54 -23.26 -36.15
N ARG A 705 27.84 -24.53 -35.88
CA ARG A 705 28.79 -24.97 -34.85
C ARG A 705 30.21 -24.48 -35.16
N SER A 706 30.92 -24.00 -34.12
CA SER A 706 32.39 -23.94 -34.14
C SER A 706 32.98 -25.35 -34.09
N GLY A 707 33.77 -25.74 -35.09
CA GLY A 707 34.31 -27.10 -35.17
C GLY A 707 35.50 -27.27 -36.14
N ASN A 708 36.68 -26.84 -35.70
CA ASN A 708 38.01 -27.33 -36.09
C ASN A 708 38.54 -27.23 -37.54
N TYR A 709 39.81 -26.80 -37.60
CA TYR A 709 40.87 -27.08 -38.59
C TYR A 709 40.60 -27.03 -40.11
N GLY A 710 41.44 -26.26 -40.80
CA GLY A 710 42.12 -26.77 -42.00
C GLY A 710 42.10 -25.90 -43.26
N THR A 711 43.27 -25.33 -43.57
CA THR A 711 43.84 -25.23 -44.94
C THR A 711 42.94 -24.91 -46.15
N GLY A 712 43.17 -23.72 -46.72
CA GLY A 712 43.70 -23.65 -48.09
C GLY A 712 42.75 -23.30 -49.24
N GLY A 713 43.12 -22.25 -49.99
CA GLY A 713 43.11 -22.31 -51.46
C GLY A 713 41.84 -21.92 -52.24
N GLY A 714 41.81 -20.65 -52.68
CA GLY A 714 41.89 -20.32 -54.11
C GLY A 714 40.70 -20.59 -55.06
N GLY A 715 40.31 -19.53 -55.80
CA GLY A 715 39.57 -19.60 -57.07
C GLY A 715 38.05 -19.85 -56.95
N GLY A 716 37.22 -19.43 -57.90
CA GLY A 716 37.51 -18.66 -59.12
C GLY A 716 36.62 -19.10 -60.29
N GLY A 717 35.64 -18.27 -60.67
CA GLY A 717 34.75 -18.51 -61.82
C GLY A 717 33.62 -19.52 -61.56
N TYR A 718 32.62 -19.65 -62.45
CA TYR A 718 32.31 -18.89 -63.67
C TYR A 718 30.91 -19.30 -64.17
N ARG A 719 30.15 -18.36 -64.78
CA ARG A 719 29.15 -18.63 -65.86
C ARG A 719 27.95 -19.51 -65.44
N ASP A 720 26.88 -19.77 -66.21
CA ASP A 720 26.16 -19.16 -67.36
C ASP A 720 24.73 -19.81 -67.28
N ARG A 721 23.62 -19.37 -67.89
CA ARG A 721 23.27 -18.33 -68.88
C ARG A 721 21.73 -18.20 -68.94
N ASN A 722 21.22 -17.06 -69.43
CA ASN A 722 19.96 -16.95 -70.21
C ASN A 722 18.63 -17.35 -69.48
N SER A 723 17.42 -16.99 -69.92
CA SER A 723 16.94 -16.19 -71.07
C SER A 723 15.45 -15.81 -70.90
N TYR A 724 15.01 -14.72 -71.53
CA TYR A 724 13.61 -14.41 -71.96
C TYR A 724 12.54 -14.39 -70.83
N ASP A 725 11.43 -13.64 -70.89
CA ASP A 725 10.83 -12.64 -71.79
C ASP A 725 9.90 -11.76 -70.88
N GLY A 726 9.34 -10.59 -71.20
CA GLY A 726 9.30 -9.76 -72.40
C GLY A 726 8.20 -8.67 -72.23
N GLY A 727 8.39 -7.46 -72.80
CA GLY A 727 7.43 -6.33 -72.80
C GLY A 727 7.37 -5.49 -71.49
N GLY A 728 7.38 -4.15 -71.46
CA GLY A 728 7.14 -3.12 -72.49
C GLY A 728 5.76 -2.47 -72.27
N SER A 729 5.52 -1.15 -72.23
CA SER A 729 6.31 0.05 -72.62
C SER A 729 5.89 1.26 -71.75
N LYS A 730 6.79 2.13 -71.27
CA LYS A 730 7.18 3.46 -71.85
C LYS A 730 6.06 4.37 -72.38
N TYR A 731 5.92 5.55 -71.79
CA TYR A 731 5.96 6.93 -72.36
C TYR A 731 5.69 7.93 -71.19
N GLY A 732 6.29 9.12 -71.09
CA GLY A 732 7.35 9.75 -71.88
C GLY A 732 7.90 11.01 -71.18
N ASP A 733 9.02 11.55 -71.67
CA ASP A 733 9.63 12.79 -71.18
C ASP A 733 8.79 14.05 -71.48
N ASN A 734 8.96 15.10 -70.68
CA ASN A 734 9.42 16.37 -71.27
C ASN A 734 10.25 17.22 -70.30
N SER A 735 11.19 17.95 -70.90
CA SER A 735 12.24 18.79 -70.32
C SER A 735 11.83 20.26 -70.13
N GLY A 736 12.68 21.05 -69.46
CA GLY A 736 12.86 22.46 -69.87
C GLY A 736 13.33 23.49 -68.82
N TYR A 737 14.65 23.78 -68.80
CA TYR A 737 15.29 25.07 -68.45
C TYR A 737 15.06 25.68 -67.02
N GLY A 738 15.94 26.51 -66.43
CA GLY A 738 17.29 26.93 -66.83
C GLY A 738 17.87 28.05 -65.93
N ASN A 739 18.97 27.73 -65.22
CA ASN A 739 20.26 28.44 -65.14
C ASN A 739 20.49 29.82 -64.44
N SER A 740 21.57 29.82 -63.62
CA SER A 740 22.61 30.86 -63.37
C SER A 740 22.37 32.20 -62.62
N GLY A 741 23.27 32.46 -61.66
CA GLY A 741 23.92 33.76 -61.38
C GLY A 741 23.28 34.65 -60.30
N GLY A 742 24.01 35.43 -59.47
CA GLY A 742 25.46 35.55 -59.28
C GLY A 742 25.93 37.00 -58.96
N TYR A 743 26.69 37.18 -57.85
CA TYR A 743 27.54 38.35 -57.48
C TYR A 743 26.93 39.65 -56.91
N GLY A 744 27.74 40.31 -56.04
CA GLY A 744 27.62 41.71 -55.58
C GLY A 744 27.15 41.86 -54.11
N ASN A 745 27.94 42.07 -53.04
CA ASN A 745 29.26 42.68 -52.72
C ASN A 745 29.15 44.03 -51.97
N SER A 746 29.96 44.18 -50.91
CA SER A 746 30.43 45.42 -50.23
C SER A 746 29.46 46.21 -49.32
N ASN A 747 29.91 47.03 -48.34
CA ASN A 747 31.06 47.00 -47.40
C ASN A 747 30.90 48.21 -46.39
N ARG A 748 31.74 48.28 -45.33
CA ARG A 748 31.93 49.35 -44.31
C ARG A 748 30.92 49.36 -43.13
N GLY A 749 31.34 49.60 -41.88
CA GLY A 749 32.71 49.67 -41.31
C GLY A 749 32.85 50.49 -40.01
N GLY A 750 33.72 50.03 -39.08
CA GLY A 750 34.20 50.77 -37.90
C GLY A 750 33.30 50.73 -36.64
N GLY A 751 33.81 50.76 -35.40
CA GLY A 751 35.19 50.65 -34.93
C GLY A 751 35.44 51.24 -33.52
N GLY A 752 36.08 50.47 -32.62
CA GLY A 752 36.62 50.89 -31.31
C GLY A 752 35.69 50.74 -30.08
N SER A 753 36.16 50.76 -28.82
CA SER A 753 37.49 50.50 -28.22
C SER A 753 37.39 50.58 -26.67
N GLY A 754 38.13 49.75 -25.92
CA GLY A 754 38.35 49.88 -24.46
C GLY A 754 37.53 48.91 -23.58
N GLY A 755 38.09 48.18 -22.60
CA GLY A 755 39.51 47.89 -22.31
C GLY A 755 40.01 48.27 -20.90
N TYR A 756 39.71 47.44 -19.89
CA TYR A 756 40.40 47.18 -18.60
C TYR A 756 39.84 45.82 -18.10
N GLY A 757 40.54 44.75 -17.68
CA GLY A 757 41.83 44.55 -17.00
C GLY A 757 41.60 44.38 -15.49
N GLY A 758 41.90 43.29 -14.76
CA GLY A 758 42.38 41.91 -15.01
C GLY A 758 41.90 40.99 -13.85
N SER A 759 42.54 39.91 -13.36
CA SER A 759 43.72 39.10 -13.75
C SER A 759 43.78 37.81 -12.89
N GLY A 760 44.40 36.71 -13.38
CA GLY A 760 44.74 35.47 -12.63
C GLY A 760 43.62 34.39 -12.53
N GLY A 761 43.80 33.10 -12.87
CA GLY A 761 45.00 32.33 -13.26
C GLY A 761 45.87 31.95 -12.04
N TYR A 762 46.32 30.71 -11.82
CA TYR A 762 46.28 29.43 -12.55
C TYR A 762 46.46 28.27 -11.53
N GLY A 763 46.24 26.99 -11.92
CA GLY A 763 46.84 25.88 -11.13
C GLY A 763 46.29 24.46 -11.33
N ASN A 764 46.42 23.87 -12.51
CA ASN A 764 46.10 22.45 -12.75
C ASN A 764 47.32 21.53 -12.52
N LYS A 765 47.17 20.45 -11.74
CA LYS A 765 47.95 19.19 -11.71
C LYS A 765 47.13 18.15 -10.93
N GLY A 766 47.06 16.86 -11.28
CA GLY A 766 47.68 16.11 -12.38
C GLY A 766 48.44 14.87 -11.88
N GLY A 767 47.83 13.68 -11.97
CA GLY A 767 48.40 12.38 -11.60
C GLY A 767 47.98 11.86 -10.21
N GLY A 768 47.84 10.56 -9.95
CA GLY A 768 47.93 9.41 -10.86
C GLY A 768 48.56 8.16 -10.21
N GLY A 769 47.74 7.14 -9.88
CA GLY A 769 48.12 5.73 -9.67
C GLY A 769 49.02 5.37 -8.46
N GLY A 770 48.74 4.23 -7.81
CA GLY A 770 49.66 3.64 -6.83
C GLY A 770 49.04 2.63 -5.86
N TYR A 771 49.13 1.34 -6.19
CA TYR A 771 48.70 0.23 -5.31
C TYR A 771 49.78 -0.09 -4.27
N GLY A 772 49.39 -0.51 -3.06
CA GLY A 772 50.32 -1.00 -2.05
C GLY A 772 49.62 -1.56 -0.82
N GLY A 773 49.58 -2.89 -0.67
CA GLY A 773 49.05 -3.55 0.52
C GLY A 773 50.09 -3.71 1.62
N GLY A 774 49.65 -3.85 2.88
CA GLY A 774 50.51 -4.10 4.04
C GLY A 774 49.72 -4.69 5.20
N ASN A 775 50.13 -5.87 5.66
CA ASN A 775 49.48 -6.64 6.73
C ASN A 775 50.20 -6.42 8.09
N SER A 776 49.65 -6.98 9.18
CA SER A 776 50.14 -6.98 10.58
C SER A 776 49.91 -5.70 11.38
N GLY A 777 49.75 -5.73 12.72
CA GLY A 777 49.62 -6.89 13.62
C GLY A 777 50.26 -6.67 14.99
N TYR A 778 49.52 -6.99 16.07
CA TYR A 778 49.94 -7.03 17.49
C TYR A 778 50.33 -5.72 18.19
N GLY A 779 49.97 -5.60 19.47
CA GLY A 779 50.28 -4.42 20.30
C GLY A 779 49.72 -4.41 21.72
N ASN A 780 49.73 -5.55 22.43
CA ASN A 780 49.28 -5.61 23.83
C ASN A 780 50.32 -4.98 24.78
N ARG A 781 49.92 -4.00 25.61
CA ARG A 781 50.65 -3.60 26.83
C ARG A 781 49.69 -3.19 27.94
N GLY A 782 49.68 -3.96 29.02
CA GLY A 782 49.19 -3.50 30.32
C GLY A 782 50.24 -2.68 31.06
N GLY A 783 49.79 -1.95 32.08
CA GLY A 783 50.63 -1.23 33.02
C GLY A 783 49.89 -1.04 34.33
N GLY A 784 50.15 -1.91 35.30
CA GLY A 784 49.64 -1.76 36.66
C GLY A 784 50.67 -1.06 37.55
N SER A 785 50.19 -0.25 38.48
CA SER A 785 50.91 0.09 39.71
C SER A 785 49.89 0.50 40.76
N GLY A 786 50.09 0.07 42.01
CA GLY A 786 49.22 0.42 43.13
C GLY A 786 50.03 0.54 44.40
N TYR A 787 49.53 1.29 45.38
CA TYR A 787 50.09 1.33 46.73
C TYR A 787 49.02 1.61 47.81
N ASN A 788 48.99 0.70 48.79
CA ASN A 788 48.75 0.89 50.23
C ASN A 788 47.51 1.64 50.77
N ASN A 789 46.61 0.84 51.34
CA ASN A 789 46.24 0.83 52.77
C ASN A 789 46.39 2.12 53.61
N ARG A 790 45.29 2.55 54.26
CA ARG A 790 45.17 2.57 55.73
C ARG A 790 43.72 2.63 56.21
N SER A 791 43.49 1.99 57.35
CA SER A 791 42.24 1.93 58.12
C SER A 791 41.97 3.21 58.93
N SER A 792 40.71 3.45 59.32
CA SER A 792 40.26 3.67 60.72
C SER A 792 38.82 4.19 60.79
N SER A 793 37.97 3.56 61.62
CA SER A 793 36.78 4.22 62.20
C SER A 793 37.20 5.14 63.35
N PRO A 794 36.32 6.06 63.78
CA PRO A 794 35.80 5.91 65.15
C PRO A 794 34.28 6.11 65.27
N ASN A 795 33.78 6.12 66.51
CA ASN A 795 32.42 5.77 66.95
C ASN A 795 31.80 6.87 67.85
N SER A 796 30.47 6.84 68.05
CA SER A 796 29.66 7.64 69.01
C SER A 796 29.52 9.14 68.68
N GLY A 797 28.41 9.87 68.91
CA GLY A 797 27.07 9.63 69.49
C GLY A 797 26.23 10.93 69.33
N TYR A 798 25.08 11.19 69.97
CA TYR A 798 24.17 10.40 70.83
C TYR A 798 22.83 11.20 70.96
N GLY A 799 21.63 10.58 70.98
CA GLY A 799 20.36 11.33 71.18
C GLY A 799 19.08 10.47 71.11
N GLN A 800 18.28 10.42 72.19
CA GLN A 800 17.12 9.55 72.38
C GLN A 800 15.77 10.29 72.48
N THR A 801 14.70 9.49 72.39
CA THR A 801 13.34 9.57 73.03
C THR A 801 12.18 9.70 72.03
N THR A 802 11.00 9.09 72.18
CA THR A 802 10.52 7.84 72.85
C THR A 802 9.08 7.60 72.34
N GLY A 803 8.58 6.35 72.23
CA GLY A 803 7.14 6.11 72.03
C GLY A 803 6.81 4.73 71.44
N SER A 804 6.24 3.83 72.25
CA SER A 804 6.04 2.41 71.94
C SER A 804 4.59 1.96 72.11
N ASN A 805 4.09 1.06 71.25
CA ASN A 805 3.65 -0.30 71.64
C ASN A 805 2.85 -1.05 70.56
N SER A 806 3.16 -2.33 70.41
CA SER A 806 2.21 -3.38 69.99
C SER A 806 1.67 -4.09 71.25
N PRO A 807 0.65 -4.96 71.12
CA PRO A 807 0.79 -6.28 71.76
C PRO A 807 0.22 -7.46 70.93
N ALA A 808 0.46 -8.68 71.40
CA ALA A 808 0.13 -9.94 70.72
C ALA A 808 -0.60 -10.96 71.63
N HIS A 809 -1.17 -11.99 70.99
CA HIS A 809 -1.62 -13.31 71.52
C HIS A 809 -2.80 -13.41 72.53
N SER A 810 -3.77 -14.31 72.25
CA SER A 810 -3.92 -15.62 72.96
C SER A 810 -5.20 -16.46 72.65
N LYS A 811 -5.00 -17.66 72.09
CA LYS A 811 -5.62 -19.01 72.35
C LYS A 811 -7.15 -19.33 72.42
N TYR A 812 -7.44 -20.57 71.95
CA TYR A 812 -8.41 -21.62 72.37
C TYR A 812 -9.70 -21.94 71.54
N ASN A 813 -9.70 -23.14 70.91
CA ASN A 813 -10.68 -24.27 70.88
C ASN A 813 -12.22 -24.05 70.71
N ALA A 814 -13.02 -24.95 70.10
CA ALA A 814 -12.81 -26.27 69.44
C ALA A 814 -14.08 -26.77 68.66
N ASN A 815 -13.99 -27.98 68.05
CA ASN A 815 -15.07 -28.86 67.51
C ASN A 815 -15.68 -28.51 66.12
N GLN A 816 -16.01 -29.48 65.22
CA GLN A 816 -15.76 -30.94 65.18
C GLN A 816 -15.94 -31.53 63.74
N ASN A 817 -15.60 -32.83 63.58
CA ASN A 817 -15.77 -33.74 62.43
C ASN A 817 -14.83 -33.53 61.22
N GLN A 818 -13.84 -34.39 60.97
CA GLN A 818 -13.88 -35.82 60.55
C GLN A 818 -14.52 -36.01 59.15
N ARG A 819 -13.91 -36.72 58.19
CA ARG A 819 -13.18 -38.00 58.30
C ARG A 819 -12.18 -38.24 57.14
N THR A 820 -11.04 -38.87 57.45
CA THR A 820 -10.26 -39.89 56.68
C THR A 820 -10.28 -39.91 55.13
N GLY A 821 -9.17 -40.07 54.39
CA GLY A 821 -7.76 -40.31 54.76
C GLY A 821 -7.11 -41.42 53.91
N SER A 822 -5.82 -41.28 53.55
CA SER A 822 -4.90 -42.27 52.90
C SER A 822 -5.34 -42.90 51.55
N GLY A 823 -4.46 -43.28 50.62
CA GLY A 823 -2.99 -43.20 50.59
C GLY A 823 -2.42 -44.18 49.56
N GLU A 824 -1.20 -43.88 49.07
CA GLU A 824 -0.27 -44.77 48.36
C GLU A 824 -0.56 -45.27 46.92
N ARG A 825 0.55 -45.43 46.17
CA ARG A 825 0.66 -46.08 44.85
C ARG A 825 1.21 -47.51 45.04
N PRO A 826 0.97 -48.44 44.10
CA PRO A 826 2.14 -49.12 43.51
C PRO A 826 2.04 -49.42 41.99
N ARG A 827 3.07 -50.12 41.47
CA ARG A 827 3.38 -50.34 40.04
C ARG A 827 2.78 -51.63 39.43
N ALA A 828 2.41 -51.52 38.14
CA ALA A 828 2.54 -52.47 37.01
C ALA A 828 2.72 -54.01 37.19
N MET A 829 1.90 -54.79 36.45
CA MET A 829 2.33 -55.91 35.58
C MET A 829 1.21 -56.35 34.57
N ARG A 830 1.58 -57.08 33.51
CA ARG A 830 0.72 -57.76 32.47
C ARG A 830 0.85 -59.31 32.64
N PRO A 831 0.38 -60.26 31.78
CA PRO A 831 -0.41 -60.22 30.51
C PRO A 831 -1.49 -61.35 30.27
N GLY A 832 -2.16 -61.34 29.09
CA GLY A 832 -2.82 -62.51 28.43
C GLY A 832 -4.30 -62.81 28.81
N GLU A 833 -5.19 -63.36 27.96
CA GLU A 833 -5.23 -63.71 26.51
C GLU A 833 -6.68 -63.59 25.93
N ALA A 834 -6.89 -63.89 24.64
CA ALA A 834 -8.09 -63.64 23.81
C ALA A 834 -9.30 -64.59 24.09
N GLN A 835 -10.54 -64.41 23.58
CA GLN A 835 -10.99 -64.22 22.17
C GLN A 835 -12.44 -63.65 22.01
N ASN A 836 -12.73 -63.25 20.76
CA ASN A 836 -14.04 -63.08 20.07
C ASN A 836 -14.67 -61.67 19.91
N ASP A 837 -14.54 -61.19 18.66
CA ASP A 837 -15.17 -60.04 17.97
C ASP A 837 -16.65 -60.40 17.58
N PRO A 838 -17.56 -59.51 17.05
CA PRO A 838 -17.22 -58.40 16.15
C PRO A 838 -18.00 -57.06 16.21
N ARG A 839 -17.28 -56.02 15.73
CA ARG A 839 -17.70 -54.81 14.96
C ARG A 839 -17.42 -53.46 15.64
N TYR A 840 -16.90 -52.54 14.82
CA TYR A 840 -16.45 -51.16 15.08
C TYR A 840 -15.15 -50.99 15.88
N ALA A 841 -14.07 -50.68 15.17
CA ALA A 841 -12.90 -49.97 15.68
C ALA A 841 -12.32 -49.04 14.61
N SER A 842 -11.93 -47.83 15.02
CA SER A 842 -11.20 -46.85 14.20
C SER A 842 -9.68 -46.94 14.41
N SER A 843 -8.95 -46.17 13.60
CA SER A 843 -7.63 -45.56 13.88
C SER A 843 -6.39 -46.47 14.09
N ASN A 844 -5.40 -46.28 13.21
CA ASN A 844 -4.01 -45.79 13.46
C ASN A 844 -3.42 -45.84 14.89
N PRO A 845 -2.07 -45.72 15.07
CA PRO A 845 -0.94 -45.88 14.12
C PRO A 845 0.25 -46.67 14.76
N ARG A 846 1.42 -46.72 14.08
CA ARG A 846 2.83 -46.79 14.59
C ARG A 846 3.77 -47.29 13.48
N GLU A 847 5.09 -47.06 13.46
CA GLU A 847 5.99 -46.01 14.00
C GLU A 847 7.36 -46.23 13.34
N ASN A 848 8.23 -45.21 13.30
CA ASN A 848 9.68 -45.31 13.00
C ASN A 848 10.11 -46.01 11.69
N ASP A 849 10.57 -45.20 10.74
CA ASP A 849 11.89 -45.48 10.15
C ASP A 849 12.71 -44.19 10.09
N ALA A 850 13.98 -44.28 10.46
CA ALA A 850 14.85 -43.12 10.65
C ALA A 850 15.73 -42.89 9.42
N MET A 851 15.84 -41.62 9.00
CA MET A 851 16.87 -41.04 8.12
C MET A 851 17.72 -42.04 7.29
N ARG A 852 17.22 -42.42 6.12
CA ARG A 852 18.11 -42.65 4.96
C ARG A 852 18.22 -41.34 4.15
N PRO A 853 19.41 -41.00 3.61
CA PRO A 853 19.53 -39.88 2.68
C PRO A 853 18.69 -40.16 1.41
N PRO A 854 18.15 -39.13 0.75
CA PRO A 854 17.31 -39.32 -0.42
C PRO A 854 18.10 -39.98 -1.55
N GLY A 855 17.57 -41.09 -2.07
CA GLY A 855 18.06 -41.75 -3.27
C GLY A 855 17.80 -40.91 -4.53
N PRO A 856 18.39 -41.30 -5.68
CA PRO A 856 18.15 -40.61 -6.95
C PRO A 856 16.69 -40.72 -7.39
N ALA A 857 16.25 -39.75 -8.21
CA ALA A 857 14.86 -39.52 -8.60
C ALA A 857 14.10 -40.80 -9.03
N GLU A 858 12.84 -40.89 -8.59
CA GLU A 858 11.91 -41.94 -9.02
C GLU A 858 11.86 -42.03 -10.55
N SER A 859 12.12 -43.24 -11.06
CA SER A 859 11.99 -43.54 -12.49
C SER A 859 10.52 -43.61 -12.85
N PHE A 860 9.99 -42.52 -13.44
CA PHE A 860 8.67 -42.54 -14.07
C PHE A 860 8.60 -43.69 -15.09
N GLU A 861 7.55 -44.50 -15.02
CA GLU A 861 7.36 -45.63 -15.92
C GLU A 861 7.23 -45.14 -17.37
N LYS A 862 8.00 -45.73 -18.28
CA LYS A 862 8.06 -45.23 -19.66
C LYS A 862 6.84 -45.69 -20.45
N LEU A 863 5.88 -44.78 -20.54
CA LEU A 863 4.68 -44.90 -21.36
C LEU A 863 5.03 -45.00 -22.87
N SER A 864 4.22 -45.76 -23.58
CA SER A 864 4.28 -46.00 -25.04
C SER A 864 3.01 -45.50 -25.74
N ILE A 865 3.08 -45.29 -27.05
CA ILE A 865 1.88 -44.95 -27.85
C ILE A 865 0.90 -46.12 -27.78
N GLY A 866 -0.36 -45.83 -27.44
CA GLY A 866 -1.42 -46.80 -27.22
C GLY A 866 -1.68 -47.14 -25.76
N ASP A 867 -0.82 -46.75 -24.82
CA ASP A 867 -1.04 -46.99 -23.39
C ASP A 867 -2.24 -46.19 -22.85
N SER A 868 -3.06 -46.84 -22.02
CA SER A 868 -4.09 -46.18 -21.20
C SER A 868 -3.45 -45.56 -19.97
N VAL A 869 -3.86 -44.34 -19.63
CA VAL A 869 -3.31 -43.56 -18.51
C VAL A 869 -4.40 -42.83 -17.75
N GLN A 870 -4.22 -42.69 -16.44
CA GLN A 870 -5.06 -41.86 -15.58
C GLN A 870 -4.33 -40.56 -15.23
N HIS A 871 -5.02 -39.43 -15.37
CA HIS A 871 -4.55 -38.10 -14.98
C HIS A 871 -5.48 -37.47 -13.95
N ILE A 872 -4.91 -36.95 -12.86
CA ILE A 872 -5.65 -36.43 -11.69
C ILE A 872 -6.71 -35.36 -12.01
N LYS A 873 -6.55 -34.62 -13.12
CA LYS A 873 -7.46 -33.54 -13.54
C LYS A 873 -8.30 -33.87 -14.78
N PHE A 874 -7.87 -34.82 -15.60
CA PHE A 874 -8.46 -35.06 -16.93
C PHE A 874 -9.08 -36.47 -17.06
N GLY A 875 -9.05 -37.28 -15.99
CA GLY A 875 -9.60 -38.62 -16.01
C GLY A 875 -8.72 -39.60 -16.76
N THR A 876 -9.35 -40.63 -17.34
CA THR A 876 -8.68 -41.64 -18.14
C THR A 876 -8.49 -41.14 -19.58
N GLY A 877 -7.35 -41.44 -20.18
CA GLY A 877 -7.04 -41.13 -21.56
C GLY A 877 -6.04 -42.11 -22.16
N LYS A 878 -5.75 -41.95 -23.46
CA LYS A 878 -4.85 -42.83 -24.21
C LYS A 878 -3.71 -42.03 -24.84
N VAL A 879 -2.48 -42.52 -24.71
CA VAL A 879 -1.31 -41.90 -25.34
C VAL A 879 -1.40 -42.06 -26.86
N VAL A 880 -1.56 -40.96 -27.59
CA VAL A 880 -1.71 -40.96 -29.06
C VAL A 880 -0.38 -40.70 -29.77
N GLN A 881 0.52 -39.93 -29.15
CA GLN A 881 1.80 -39.53 -29.74
C GLN A 881 2.80 -39.20 -28.63
N ILE A 882 4.10 -39.44 -28.89
CA ILE A 882 5.21 -39.01 -28.05
C ILE A 882 6.10 -38.10 -28.91
N ILE A 883 6.49 -36.94 -28.38
CA ILE A 883 7.22 -35.89 -29.10
C ILE A 883 8.44 -35.47 -28.28
N GLY A 884 9.61 -35.39 -28.91
CA GLY A 884 10.86 -34.91 -28.28
C GLY A 884 11.93 -36.00 -28.10
N ASP A 885 13.12 -35.56 -27.72
CA ASP A 885 14.30 -36.43 -27.55
C ASP A 885 14.25 -37.26 -26.27
N LYS A 886 14.95 -38.40 -26.27
CA LYS A 886 15.08 -39.31 -25.12
C LYS A 886 15.45 -38.56 -23.84
N GLY A 887 14.52 -38.51 -22.88
CA GLY A 887 14.68 -37.83 -21.59
C GLY A 887 13.97 -36.47 -21.46
N LYS A 888 13.41 -35.94 -22.55
CA LYS A 888 12.53 -34.74 -22.62
C LYS A 888 11.29 -35.02 -23.47
N GLU A 889 10.72 -36.22 -23.32
CA GLU A 889 9.58 -36.71 -24.09
C GLU A 889 8.27 -36.10 -23.55
N LEU A 890 7.51 -35.44 -24.42
CA LEU A 890 6.16 -34.94 -24.17
C LEU A 890 5.13 -35.90 -24.75
N TYR A 891 4.06 -36.16 -24.00
CA TYR A 891 3.05 -37.15 -24.29
C TYR A 891 1.75 -36.46 -24.69
N ASN A 892 1.31 -36.68 -25.93
CA ASN A 892 0.00 -36.24 -26.38
C ASN A 892 -1.03 -37.31 -25.99
N VAL A 893 -1.89 -36.99 -25.04
CA VAL A 893 -2.90 -37.89 -24.48
C VAL A 893 -4.30 -37.41 -24.89
N GLU A 894 -5.12 -38.31 -25.41
CA GLU A 894 -6.53 -38.08 -25.72
C GLU A 894 -7.39 -38.57 -24.55
N PHE A 895 -8.02 -37.65 -23.83
CA PHE A 895 -8.80 -37.93 -22.64
C PHE A 895 -10.28 -38.15 -22.95
N GLU A 896 -10.86 -39.15 -22.30
CA GLU A 896 -12.30 -39.46 -22.35
C GLU A 896 -13.11 -38.38 -21.61
N GLY A 897 -14.39 -38.22 -21.94
CA GLY A 897 -15.27 -37.27 -21.25
C GLY A 897 -15.11 -35.79 -21.66
N GLY A 898 -14.56 -35.49 -22.83
CA GLY A 898 -14.58 -34.14 -23.43
C GLY A 898 -13.40 -33.23 -23.07
N ALA A 899 -12.42 -33.71 -22.28
CA ALA A 899 -11.19 -32.96 -22.02
C ALA A 899 -10.28 -32.84 -23.27
N GLY A 900 -10.45 -33.71 -24.27
CA GLY A 900 -9.78 -33.64 -25.57
C GLY A 900 -8.29 -33.99 -25.53
N LYS A 901 -7.55 -33.62 -26.59
CA LYS A 901 -6.10 -33.87 -26.69
C LYS A 901 -5.31 -32.87 -25.85
N ARG A 902 -4.30 -33.37 -25.12
CA ARG A 902 -3.42 -32.58 -24.26
C ARG A 902 -1.98 -33.08 -24.38
N LEU A 903 -1.04 -32.16 -24.64
CA LEU A 903 0.38 -32.43 -24.60
C LEU A 903 0.91 -32.23 -23.17
N LEU A 904 1.51 -33.26 -22.59
CA LEU A 904 1.87 -33.34 -21.16
C LEU A 904 3.31 -33.79 -20.97
N ASP A 905 4.06 -33.13 -20.07
CA ASP A 905 5.34 -33.65 -19.57
C ASP A 905 5.06 -34.64 -18.41
N PRO A 906 5.48 -35.91 -18.49
CA PRO A 906 5.16 -36.92 -17.50
C PRO A 906 5.74 -36.60 -16.12
N LYS A 907 6.85 -35.83 -16.05
CA LYS A 907 7.50 -35.42 -14.78
C LYS A 907 6.63 -34.46 -13.97
N PHE A 908 5.74 -33.72 -14.62
CA PHE A 908 4.87 -32.72 -13.99
C PHE A 908 3.40 -33.15 -13.98
N ALA A 909 2.94 -33.86 -15.01
CA ALA A 909 1.54 -34.27 -15.16
C ALA A 909 1.14 -35.48 -14.29
N LYS A 910 2.10 -36.24 -13.76
CA LYS A 910 1.84 -37.45 -12.93
C LYS A 910 0.83 -38.40 -13.57
N LEU A 911 1.12 -38.80 -14.82
CA LEU A 911 0.35 -39.83 -15.52
C LEU A 911 0.63 -41.19 -14.89
N ILE A 912 -0.43 -41.90 -14.49
CA ILE A 912 -0.35 -43.28 -13.98
C ILE A 912 -0.80 -44.21 -15.11
N LYS A 913 -0.01 -45.23 -15.44
CA LYS A 913 -0.40 -46.27 -16.40
C LYS A 913 -1.52 -47.15 -15.82
N LEU A 914 -2.52 -47.48 -16.65
CA LEU A 914 -3.62 -48.40 -16.31
C LEU A 914 -3.43 -49.77 -16.97
#